data_AF-A0A2I0D1Y6-F1
#
_entry.id   AF-A0A2I0D1Y6-F1
#
_cell.length_a   1.000
_cell.length_b   1.000
_cell.length_c   1.000
_cell.angle_alpha   90.00
_cell.angle_beta   90.00
_cell.angle_gamma   90.00
#
_symmetry.space_group_name_H-M   'P 1'
#
loop_
_entity.id
_entity.type
_entity.pdbx_description
1 polymer ?
#
loop_
_entity_poly.entity_id
_entity_poly.type
_entity_poly.pdbx_seq_one_letter_code
_entity_poly.pdbx_strand_id
1 'polypeptide(L)'
;LTRFISLAARRGGQNILSVGRVQTPTLSMIVDREKEIEAFVPETYWQLALEFEKRGEVIEARHTNGRFHEKAIAEQARNRTQSPLVVKEVRTGTKQDRAPSPFDTTTYIVAAARLGFSAANAMRIAEDLYMNGFISYPRTDNTVYPPSLDINGILTALKASPFKKDVEWVMAHRRPTPTRGKKSSTDHPPIHPTGPATKEMLGDDAFRVYELVLRRFLATLAPDAQWKTLKVLFDANSEEYTTTGGQLMEQGWHAVYPFSEARETLLPEFTTGEKLPIKKVTLDEKETLPPARYTQSKLIQRMEELGLGTKSTRHEVIAKLVSRKYVEGAPLRPTLVGRVVTESLEQHADTITKPDMTRTLESHMQLIKQTQRTREDVVKESREMLHRAFDQLETNEQVIGDDIRNRTAEEMNLGKCPVCGGTLAIKHLRGNTQFIGCSRYPDCSFNIGLPTAQWGFAIRTDEKCEKHTLNFVRLVRKGARPWDIGFPLCHQINSNRESLEEIPSADKELVDRIQASHIYTVAELAHSTPEDLVKKLGVPLEKATELTRDAVIVLEKLRRRSECRKFMRDRLIPRKGRSSAKILAALKDAGITDLSLLAKADPATLKKAGVSDAETEQLLSDAKIVYHSQVLKEIGIPAVSLKKYITAGVVEPEAFCALSSAALSEKTGMSLSTVQKHVDKVCTYLQKPVPKKFSKLQIERGKKQLLAVSGLSTPQVEKLFKAGIVDGDALLAADPVSVAAAAGIPEQKIRDYQKVLKRKKDTAIIQL
;
A
#
# COMPACT_ATOMS: atom_id res chain seq x y z
N LEU A 1 2.34 -15.12 12.03
CA LEU A 1 3.57 -14.57 11.38
C LEU A 1 3.31 -13.22 10.71
N THR A 2 2.97 -13.13 9.42
CA THR A 2 2.77 -11.84 8.68
C THR A 2 1.87 -10.83 9.44
N ARG A 3 0.69 -11.26 9.91
CA ARG A 3 -0.23 -10.40 10.66
C ARG A 3 0.38 -9.93 11.98
N PHE A 4 0.99 -10.86 12.72
CA PHE A 4 1.64 -10.58 14.00
C PHE A 4 2.71 -9.50 13.83
N ILE A 5 3.70 -9.71 12.96
CA ILE A 5 4.81 -8.77 12.81
C ILE A 5 4.36 -7.40 12.28
N SER A 6 3.36 -7.38 11.39
CA SER A 6 2.81 -6.13 10.86
C SER A 6 2.07 -5.34 11.94
N LEU A 7 1.30 -6.02 12.81
CA LEU A 7 0.64 -5.38 13.95
C LEU A 7 1.66 -4.92 14.99
N ALA A 8 2.62 -5.78 15.34
CA ALA A 8 3.71 -5.47 16.25
C ALA A 8 4.47 -4.24 15.78
N ALA A 9 4.80 -4.12 14.49
CA ALA A 9 5.49 -2.97 13.88
C ALA A 9 4.55 -1.81 13.49
N ARG A 10 3.23 -1.90 13.73
CA ARG A 10 2.21 -0.91 13.33
C ARG A 10 2.23 -0.55 11.84
N ARG A 11 2.51 -1.54 10.99
CA ARG A 11 2.57 -1.42 9.53
C ARG A 11 1.29 -2.01 8.89
N GLY A 12 0.74 -1.33 7.89
CA GLY A 12 -0.51 -1.69 7.22
C GLY A 12 -0.58 -1.25 5.75
N GLY A 13 -1.66 -1.61 5.05
CA GLY A 13 -1.85 -1.23 3.63
C GLY A 13 -0.84 -1.90 2.69
N GLN A 14 -0.13 -1.12 1.87
CA GLN A 14 0.96 -1.62 1.01
C GLN A 14 2.28 -1.80 1.75
N ASN A 15 2.38 -1.31 2.99
CA ASN A 15 3.60 -1.39 3.82
C ASN A 15 3.59 -2.61 4.76
N ILE A 16 2.74 -3.61 4.50
CA ILE A 16 2.65 -4.85 5.27
C ILE A 16 3.98 -5.59 5.22
N LEU A 17 4.50 -5.94 6.39
CA LEU A 17 5.63 -6.84 6.51
C LEU A 17 5.14 -8.26 6.29
N SER A 18 5.74 -8.93 5.31
CA SER A 18 5.48 -10.34 5.05
C SER A 18 6.52 -11.22 5.72
N VAL A 19 6.05 -12.27 6.36
CA VAL A 19 6.86 -13.32 7.00
C VAL A 19 6.21 -14.64 6.64
N GLY A 20 7.02 -15.59 6.17
CA GLY A 20 6.53 -16.87 5.68
C GLY A 20 7.60 -17.95 5.78
N ARG A 21 7.15 -19.19 5.97
CA ARG A 21 8.00 -20.37 6.24
C ARG A 21 9.22 -20.47 5.32
N VAL A 22 9.07 -20.33 4.00
CA VAL A 22 10.20 -20.38 3.04
C VAL A 22 10.81 -18.98 2.82
N GLN A 23 9.98 -17.94 2.85
CA GLN A 23 10.38 -16.57 2.55
C GLN A 23 11.38 -16.01 3.56
N THR A 24 11.10 -16.18 4.85
CA THR A 24 11.90 -15.66 5.95
C THR A 24 13.30 -16.27 6.00
N PRO A 25 13.50 -17.61 5.96
CA PRO A 25 14.85 -18.18 5.94
C PRO A 25 15.61 -17.84 4.65
N THR A 26 14.91 -17.68 3.52
CA THR A 26 15.55 -17.22 2.28
C THR A 26 16.06 -15.78 2.41
N LEU A 27 15.29 -14.90 3.08
CA LEU A 27 15.73 -13.54 3.37
C LEU A 27 16.91 -13.53 4.36
N SER A 28 16.85 -14.36 5.41
CA SER A 28 17.93 -14.50 6.39
C SER A 28 19.25 -14.89 5.73
N MET A 29 19.26 -15.86 4.82
CA MET A 29 20.45 -16.21 4.05
C MET A 29 21.06 -15.03 3.25
N ILE A 30 20.23 -14.14 2.71
CA ILE A 30 20.70 -12.96 1.96
C ILE A 30 21.29 -11.93 2.93
N VAL A 31 20.65 -11.74 4.09
CA VAL A 31 21.13 -10.84 5.15
C VAL A 31 22.44 -11.35 5.73
N ASP A 32 22.56 -12.64 6.01
CA ASP A 32 23.79 -13.25 6.52
C ASP A 32 24.94 -13.12 5.53
N ARG A 33 24.69 -13.31 4.22
CA ARG A 33 25.70 -13.03 3.19
C ARG A 33 26.13 -11.56 3.19
N GLU A 34 25.22 -10.62 3.40
CA GLU A 34 25.60 -9.21 3.47
C GLU A 34 26.43 -8.90 4.73
N LYS A 35 26.09 -9.51 5.88
CA LYS A 35 26.90 -9.43 7.11
C LYS A 35 28.30 -10.05 6.92
N GLU A 36 28.39 -11.21 6.26
CA GLU A 36 29.68 -11.84 5.92
C GLU A 36 30.56 -10.91 5.06
N ILE A 37 29.96 -10.18 4.11
CA ILE A 37 30.67 -9.22 3.26
C ILE A 37 31.13 -8.01 4.08
N GLU A 38 30.28 -7.48 4.95
CA GLU A 38 30.59 -6.31 5.80
C GLU A 38 31.65 -6.62 6.85
N ALA A 39 31.66 -7.84 7.40
CA ALA A 39 32.63 -8.29 8.38
C ALA A 39 33.95 -8.78 7.75
N PHE A 40 34.01 -8.91 6.42
CA PHE A 40 35.19 -9.43 5.73
C PHE A 40 36.33 -8.42 5.77
N VAL A 41 37.47 -8.86 6.30
CA VAL A 41 38.72 -8.10 6.27
C VAL A 41 39.60 -8.70 5.16
N PRO A 42 39.92 -7.94 4.10
CA PRO A 42 40.82 -8.42 3.05
C PRO A 42 42.20 -8.77 3.60
N GLU A 43 42.72 -9.90 3.14
CA GLU A 43 44.07 -10.37 3.44
C GLU A 43 44.93 -10.15 2.20
N THR A 44 46.05 -9.42 2.38
CA THR A 44 47.04 -9.23 1.33
C THR A 44 47.79 -10.54 1.07
N TYR A 45 47.97 -10.87 -0.21
CA TYR A 45 48.82 -11.96 -0.65
C TYR A 45 49.55 -11.56 -1.93
N TRP A 46 50.66 -12.24 -2.19
CA TRP A 46 51.46 -12.02 -3.38
C TRP A 46 51.40 -13.23 -4.31
N GLN A 47 51.35 -12.98 -5.61
CA GLN A 47 51.45 -14.01 -6.64
C GLN A 47 52.63 -13.74 -7.55
N LEU A 48 53.50 -14.73 -7.67
CA LEU A 48 54.67 -14.67 -8.52
C LEU A 48 54.36 -15.36 -9.86
N ALA A 49 54.59 -14.63 -10.94
CA ALA A 49 54.50 -15.15 -12.31
C ALA A 49 55.71 -14.67 -13.11
N LEU A 50 56.01 -15.37 -14.20
CA LEU A 50 57.00 -14.93 -15.17
C LEU A 50 56.45 -15.06 -16.58
N GLU A 51 56.95 -14.21 -17.46
CA GLU A 51 56.73 -14.25 -18.89
C GLU A 51 58.02 -14.72 -19.56
N PHE A 52 57.90 -15.66 -20.49
CA PHE A 52 58.99 -16.11 -21.34
C PHE A 52 58.51 -16.16 -22.79
N GLU A 53 59.45 -16.16 -23.73
CA GLU A 53 59.13 -16.21 -25.16
C GLU A 53 59.53 -17.56 -25.75
N LYS A 54 58.66 -18.11 -26.58
CA LYS A 54 58.94 -19.31 -27.37
C LYS A 54 58.26 -19.21 -28.73
N ARG A 55 59.03 -19.37 -29.81
CA ARG A 55 58.54 -19.29 -31.20
C ARG A 55 57.76 -17.98 -31.49
N GLY A 56 58.17 -16.86 -30.89
CA GLY A 56 57.51 -15.56 -31.04
C GLY A 56 56.25 -15.36 -30.20
N GLU A 57 55.85 -16.35 -29.39
CA GLU A 57 54.72 -16.25 -28.47
C GLU A 57 55.22 -15.97 -27.04
N VAL A 58 54.59 -14.98 -26.38
CA VAL A 58 54.82 -14.70 -24.96
C VAL A 58 53.87 -15.54 -24.12
N ILE A 59 54.43 -16.31 -23.20
CA ILE A 59 53.68 -17.27 -22.37
C ILE A 59 53.90 -16.91 -20.90
N GLU A 60 52.80 -16.86 -20.15
CA GLU A 60 52.83 -16.73 -18.69
C GLU A 60 52.99 -18.12 -18.04
N ALA A 61 53.92 -18.22 -17.09
CA ALA A 61 54.00 -19.34 -16.14
C ALA A 61 53.85 -18.81 -14.71
N ARG A 62 53.06 -19.52 -13.91
CA ARG A 62 52.75 -19.16 -12.52
C ARG A 62 53.58 -19.99 -11.57
N HIS A 63 54.05 -19.38 -10.48
CA HIS A 63 54.81 -20.09 -9.47
C HIS A 63 53.97 -21.21 -8.81
N THR A 64 54.55 -22.37 -8.57
CA THR A 64 53.82 -23.56 -8.06
C THR A 64 53.33 -23.40 -6.62
N ASN A 65 53.98 -22.54 -5.82
CA ASN A 65 53.52 -22.18 -4.47
C ASN A 65 52.12 -21.51 -4.45
N GLY A 66 51.67 -20.95 -5.57
CA GLY A 66 50.36 -20.30 -5.66
C GLY A 66 50.32 -18.92 -5.00
N ARG A 67 49.91 -18.83 -3.74
CA ARG A 67 49.79 -17.57 -2.99
C ARG A 67 50.86 -17.51 -1.90
N PHE A 68 51.60 -16.41 -1.85
CA PHE A 68 52.50 -16.08 -0.75
C PHE A 68 51.78 -15.16 0.23
N HIS A 69 51.84 -15.46 1.53
CA HIS A 69 51.19 -14.65 2.58
C HIS A 69 52.17 -13.70 3.30
N GLU A 70 53.47 -13.78 2.99
CA GLU A 70 54.50 -12.89 3.51
C GLU A 70 55.29 -12.26 2.36
N LYS A 71 55.34 -10.93 2.34
CA LYS A 71 56.03 -10.16 1.27
C LYS A 71 57.50 -10.54 1.14
N ALA A 72 58.20 -10.66 2.28
CA ALA A 72 59.62 -10.98 2.31
C ALA A 72 59.92 -12.34 1.64
N ILE A 73 59.10 -13.36 1.89
CA ILE A 73 59.26 -14.69 1.26
C ILE A 73 58.99 -14.59 -0.25
N ALA A 74 57.97 -13.84 -0.65
CA ALA A 74 57.62 -13.67 -2.06
C ALA A 74 58.70 -12.89 -2.84
N GLU A 75 59.30 -11.86 -2.22
CA GLU A 75 60.42 -11.10 -2.78
C GLU A 75 61.69 -11.94 -2.86
N GLN A 76 61.97 -12.77 -1.85
CA GLN A 76 63.08 -13.72 -1.90
C GLN A 76 62.92 -14.72 -3.04
N ALA A 77 61.72 -15.31 -3.21
CA ALA A 77 61.42 -16.21 -4.32
C ALA A 77 61.64 -15.50 -5.67
N ARG A 78 61.09 -14.29 -5.83
CA ARG A 78 61.31 -13.45 -7.04
C ARG A 78 62.79 -13.18 -7.32
N ASN A 79 63.58 -12.89 -6.29
CA ASN A 79 65.02 -12.60 -6.44
C ASN A 79 65.85 -13.85 -6.77
N ARG A 80 65.40 -15.04 -6.32
CA ARG A 80 66.02 -16.34 -6.66
C ARG A 80 65.66 -16.80 -8.06
N THR A 81 64.51 -16.38 -8.61
CA THR A 81 64.12 -16.63 -10.00
C THR A 81 65.13 -16.03 -10.97
N GLN A 82 65.94 -16.88 -11.60
CA GLN A 82 66.98 -16.46 -12.54
C GLN A 82 66.90 -17.23 -13.85
N SER A 83 67.36 -16.59 -14.93
CA SER A 83 67.44 -17.20 -16.25
C SER A 83 68.63 -18.18 -16.32
N PRO A 84 68.55 -19.29 -17.09
CA PRO A 84 67.45 -19.71 -17.96
C PRO A 84 66.29 -20.37 -17.21
N LEU A 85 65.08 -20.25 -17.76
CA LEU A 85 63.93 -21.07 -17.38
C LEU A 85 64.10 -22.45 -18.04
N VAL A 86 64.25 -23.51 -17.25
CA VAL A 86 64.48 -24.88 -17.74
C VAL A 86 63.18 -25.67 -17.68
N VAL A 87 62.79 -26.34 -18.77
CA VAL A 87 61.67 -27.28 -18.77
C VAL A 87 62.03 -28.51 -17.93
N LYS A 88 61.37 -28.67 -16.79
CA LYS A 88 61.60 -29.80 -15.86
C LYS A 88 60.77 -31.02 -16.24
N GLU A 89 59.52 -30.80 -16.61
CA GLU A 89 58.60 -31.89 -16.94
C GLU A 89 57.51 -31.43 -17.91
N VAL A 90 57.16 -32.29 -18.86
CA VAL A 90 56.05 -32.08 -19.81
C VAL A 90 55.05 -33.22 -19.63
N ARG A 91 53.84 -32.90 -19.17
CA ARG A 91 52.75 -33.87 -19.01
C ARG A 91 51.66 -33.60 -20.02
N THR A 92 51.44 -34.55 -20.92
CA THR A 92 50.27 -34.57 -21.82
C THR A 92 49.21 -35.51 -21.26
N GLY A 93 47.95 -35.09 -21.35
CA GLY A 93 46.83 -35.95 -21.01
C GLY A 93 45.65 -35.74 -21.95
N THR A 94 44.63 -36.55 -21.76
CA THR A 94 43.32 -36.33 -22.35
C THR A 94 42.31 -36.12 -21.23
N LYS A 95 41.39 -35.18 -21.44
CA LYS A 95 40.26 -34.92 -20.54
C LYS A 95 38.97 -35.10 -21.33
N GLN A 96 38.17 -36.07 -20.91
CA GLN A 96 36.80 -36.20 -21.40
C GLN A 96 35.94 -35.11 -20.74
N ASP A 97 35.36 -34.25 -21.56
CA ASP A 97 34.40 -33.23 -21.14
C ASP A 97 32.99 -33.74 -21.43
N ARG A 98 32.40 -34.33 -20.40
CA ARG A 98 31.14 -35.06 -20.51
C ARG A 98 29.99 -34.16 -20.91
N ALA A 99 29.17 -34.66 -21.83
CA ALA A 99 27.94 -34.00 -22.22
C ALA A 99 27.05 -33.74 -20.99
N PRO A 100 26.31 -32.62 -20.97
CA PRO A 100 25.57 -32.20 -19.80
C PRO A 100 24.35 -33.09 -19.55
N SER A 101 23.92 -33.21 -18.29
CA SER A 101 22.67 -33.90 -17.97
C SER A 101 21.43 -33.17 -18.50
N PRO A 102 20.31 -33.88 -18.68
CA PRO A 102 19.01 -33.28 -18.98
C PRO A 102 18.65 -32.20 -17.96
N PHE A 103 17.86 -31.22 -18.38
CA PHE A 103 17.40 -30.17 -17.48
C PHE A 103 16.41 -30.72 -16.45
N ASP A 104 16.70 -30.46 -15.19
CA ASP A 104 15.68 -30.27 -14.17
C ASP A 104 15.35 -28.77 -14.04
N THR A 105 14.41 -28.43 -13.16
CA THR A 105 13.96 -27.05 -12.95
C THR A 105 15.13 -26.13 -12.53
N THR A 106 15.97 -26.60 -11.60
CA THR A 106 17.07 -25.79 -11.06
C THR A 106 18.14 -25.52 -12.12
N THR A 107 18.60 -26.56 -12.82
CA THR A 107 19.63 -26.43 -13.86
C THR A 107 19.14 -25.63 -15.07
N TYR A 108 17.85 -25.74 -15.41
CA TYR A 108 17.21 -24.87 -16.41
C TYR A 108 17.25 -23.40 -15.99
N ILE A 109 16.80 -23.05 -14.77
CA ILE A 109 16.83 -21.67 -14.28
C ILE A 109 18.26 -21.11 -14.25
N VAL A 110 19.23 -21.93 -13.82
CA VAL A 110 20.65 -21.54 -13.80
C VAL A 110 21.16 -21.23 -15.21
N ALA A 111 20.80 -22.04 -16.20
CA ALA A 111 21.21 -21.81 -17.58
C ALA A 111 20.49 -20.60 -18.20
N ALA A 112 19.18 -20.43 -17.96
CA ALA A 112 18.41 -19.29 -18.43
C ALA A 112 18.91 -17.95 -17.85
N ALA A 113 19.43 -17.95 -16.62
CA ALA A 113 20.02 -16.76 -16.01
C ALA A 113 21.27 -16.27 -16.75
N ARG A 114 22.06 -17.16 -17.38
CA ARG A 114 23.19 -16.76 -18.24
C ARG A 114 22.74 -16.03 -19.51
N LEU A 115 21.48 -16.23 -19.92
CA LEU A 115 20.84 -15.51 -21.02
C LEU A 115 20.19 -14.18 -20.58
N GLY A 116 20.27 -13.84 -19.29
CA GLY A 116 19.71 -12.61 -18.72
C GLY A 116 18.30 -12.74 -18.14
N PHE A 117 17.71 -13.94 -18.08
CA PHE A 117 16.38 -14.14 -17.52
C PHE A 117 16.40 -14.24 -15.99
N SER A 118 15.47 -13.56 -15.33
CA SER A 118 15.18 -13.83 -13.92
C SER A 118 14.55 -15.21 -13.74
N ALA A 119 14.68 -15.81 -12.56
CA ALA A 119 14.13 -17.14 -12.30
C ALA A 119 12.60 -17.19 -12.53
N ALA A 120 11.88 -16.14 -12.14
CA ALA A 120 10.44 -16.05 -12.35
C ALA A 120 10.06 -15.90 -13.83
N ASN A 121 10.80 -15.08 -14.58
CA ASN A 121 10.54 -14.91 -16.01
C ASN A 121 10.85 -16.18 -16.81
N ALA A 122 11.98 -16.85 -16.51
CA ALA A 122 12.35 -18.11 -17.13
C ALA A 122 11.24 -19.16 -16.92
N MET A 123 10.78 -19.35 -15.67
CA MET A 123 9.72 -20.30 -15.38
C MET A 123 8.38 -19.94 -16.02
N ARG A 124 8.02 -18.66 -16.08
CA ARG A 124 6.80 -18.21 -16.79
C ARG A 124 6.87 -18.57 -18.27
N ILE A 125 7.98 -18.24 -18.94
CA ILE A 125 8.18 -18.54 -20.37
C ILE A 125 8.16 -20.05 -20.61
N ALA A 126 8.82 -20.84 -19.74
CA ALA A 126 8.80 -22.29 -19.86
C ALA A 126 7.39 -22.88 -19.68
N GLU A 127 6.60 -22.34 -18.75
CA GLU A 127 5.19 -22.74 -18.58
C GLU A 127 4.38 -22.40 -19.84
N ASP A 128 4.55 -21.20 -20.41
CA ASP A 128 3.89 -20.80 -21.66
C ASP A 128 4.28 -21.74 -22.82
N LEU A 129 5.56 -22.10 -22.95
CA LEU A 129 6.03 -23.06 -23.96
C LEU A 129 5.42 -24.46 -23.75
N TYR A 130 5.29 -24.90 -22.50
CA TYR A 130 4.66 -26.18 -22.16
C TYR A 130 3.17 -26.20 -22.50
N MET A 131 2.43 -25.15 -22.12
CA MET A 131 0.99 -25.03 -22.40
C MET A 131 0.68 -25.01 -23.90
N ASN A 132 1.62 -24.53 -24.72
CA ASN A 132 1.52 -24.53 -26.19
C ASN A 132 2.16 -25.78 -26.84
N GLY A 133 2.61 -26.76 -26.06
CA GLY A 133 3.09 -28.05 -26.58
C GLY A 133 4.49 -28.03 -27.20
N PHE A 134 5.32 -27.02 -26.92
CA PHE A 134 6.69 -26.93 -27.46
C PHE A 134 7.74 -27.62 -26.59
N ILE A 135 7.51 -27.69 -25.28
CA ILE A 135 8.39 -28.38 -24.32
C ILE A 135 7.58 -29.23 -23.35
N SER A 136 8.24 -30.16 -22.67
CA SER A 136 7.67 -30.92 -21.56
C SER A 136 7.49 -30.05 -20.31
N TYR A 137 6.72 -30.55 -19.34
CA TYR A 137 6.43 -29.83 -18.10
C TYR A 137 7.71 -29.33 -17.39
N PRO A 138 7.84 -28.02 -17.12
CA PRO A 138 9.11 -27.42 -16.69
C PRO A 138 9.39 -27.54 -15.19
N ARG A 139 8.45 -28.03 -14.38
CA ARG A 139 8.61 -28.15 -12.92
C ARG A 139 8.92 -29.59 -12.51
N THR A 140 10.11 -30.04 -12.88
CA THR A 140 10.62 -31.39 -12.64
C THR A 140 11.94 -31.38 -11.86
N ASP A 141 12.15 -32.40 -11.01
CA ASP A 141 13.46 -32.70 -10.40
C ASP A 141 14.17 -33.85 -11.14
N ASN A 142 13.51 -34.43 -12.16
CA ASN A 142 14.00 -35.59 -12.85
C ASN A 142 15.08 -35.21 -13.85
N THR A 143 16.14 -36.01 -13.90
CA THR A 143 17.28 -35.84 -14.81
C THR A 143 17.56 -37.10 -15.63
N VAL A 144 16.59 -38.01 -15.69
CA VAL A 144 16.65 -39.26 -16.45
C VAL A 144 15.42 -39.35 -17.37
N TYR A 145 15.64 -39.45 -18.69
CA TYR A 145 14.54 -39.70 -19.62
C TYR A 145 13.92 -41.08 -19.36
N PRO A 146 12.58 -41.20 -19.31
CA PRO A 146 11.94 -42.49 -19.12
C PRO A 146 12.13 -43.38 -20.36
N PRO A 147 12.20 -44.71 -20.21
CA PRO A 147 12.35 -45.63 -21.35
C PRO A 147 11.22 -45.52 -22.39
N SER A 148 10.03 -45.06 -21.97
CA SER A 148 8.86 -44.87 -22.82
C SER A 148 8.90 -43.60 -23.68
N LEU A 149 9.90 -42.72 -23.50
CA LEU A 149 10.00 -41.48 -24.28
C LEU A 149 10.52 -41.77 -25.70
N ASP A 150 9.72 -41.46 -26.71
CA ASP A 150 10.10 -41.60 -28.11
C ASP A 150 11.06 -40.48 -28.57
N ILE A 151 12.33 -40.64 -28.23
CA ILE A 151 13.40 -39.72 -28.63
C ILE A 151 13.53 -39.63 -30.16
N ASN A 152 13.28 -40.72 -30.90
CA ASN A 152 13.40 -40.73 -32.36
C ASN A 152 12.27 -39.94 -33.02
N GLY A 153 11.04 -40.08 -32.51
CA GLY A 153 9.90 -39.27 -32.92
C GLY A 153 10.14 -37.78 -32.66
N ILE A 154 10.64 -37.43 -31.47
CA ILE A 154 10.99 -36.04 -31.14
C ILE A 154 12.03 -35.49 -32.12
N LEU A 155 13.16 -36.18 -32.33
CA LEU A 155 14.19 -35.72 -33.28
C LEU A 155 13.63 -35.58 -34.71
N THR A 156 12.74 -36.48 -35.12
CA THR A 156 12.10 -36.40 -36.43
C THR A 156 11.23 -35.16 -36.58
N ALA A 157 10.41 -34.84 -35.56
CA ALA A 157 9.59 -33.65 -35.54
C ALA A 157 10.43 -32.36 -35.52
N LEU A 158 11.55 -32.36 -34.79
CA LEU A 158 12.43 -31.19 -34.68
C LEU A 158 13.17 -30.82 -35.96
N LYS A 159 13.21 -31.68 -36.98
CA LYS A 159 13.75 -31.33 -38.32
C LYS A 159 12.97 -30.21 -39.00
N ALA A 160 11.73 -29.94 -38.58
CA ALA A 160 10.93 -28.80 -39.06
C ALA A 160 11.26 -27.47 -38.35
N SER A 161 12.16 -27.48 -37.35
CA SER A 161 12.64 -26.26 -36.68
C SER A 161 13.82 -25.62 -37.44
N PRO A 162 14.18 -24.37 -37.13
CA PRO A 162 15.39 -23.73 -37.67
C PRO A 162 16.71 -24.48 -37.36
N PHE A 163 16.68 -25.44 -36.43
CA PHE A 163 17.85 -26.22 -35.97
C PHE A 163 18.05 -27.54 -36.74
N LYS A 164 17.43 -27.71 -37.92
CA LYS A 164 17.48 -28.95 -38.71
C LYS A 164 18.89 -29.55 -38.86
N LYS A 165 19.89 -28.73 -39.19
CA LYS A 165 21.28 -29.18 -39.37
C LYS A 165 21.86 -29.80 -38.09
N ASP A 166 21.63 -29.16 -36.95
CA ASP A 166 22.11 -29.64 -35.64
C ASP A 166 21.40 -30.95 -35.25
N VAL A 167 20.09 -31.04 -35.53
CA VAL A 167 19.29 -32.27 -35.29
C VAL A 167 19.81 -33.43 -36.14
N GLU A 168 20.03 -33.21 -37.44
CA GLU A 168 20.56 -34.23 -38.36
C GLU A 168 21.96 -34.69 -37.94
N TRP A 169 22.80 -33.76 -37.51
CA TRP A 169 24.13 -34.10 -36.98
C TRP A 169 24.04 -34.97 -35.72
N VAL A 170 23.17 -34.64 -34.77
CA VAL A 170 22.97 -35.46 -33.56
C VAL A 170 22.41 -36.83 -33.91
N MET A 171 21.49 -36.93 -34.87
CA MET A 171 20.97 -38.24 -35.32
C MET A 171 22.07 -39.13 -35.88
N ALA A 172 23.01 -38.57 -36.64
CA ALA A 172 24.12 -39.32 -37.24
C ALA A 172 25.22 -39.72 -36.23
N HIS A 173 25.48 -38.88 -35.21
CA HIS A 173 26.56 -39.07 -34.23
C HIS A 173 26.06 -39.46 -32.83
N ARG A 174 24.82 -39.96 -32.74
CA ARG A 174 24.13 -40.15 -31.47
C ARG A 174 24.86 -41.14 -30.57
N ARG A 175 25.00 -40.79 -29.29
CA ARG A 175 25.47 -41.74 -28.26
C ARG A 175 24.42 -42.84 -28.02
N PRO A 176 24.80 -44.07 -27.59
CA PRO A 176 23.87 -45.18 -27.39
C PRO A 176 22.77 -44.89 -26.36
N THR A 177 23.15 -44.24 -25.25
CA THR A 177 22.24 -43.89 -24.16
C THR A 177 22.37 -42.41 -23.82
N PRO A 178 21.24 -41.67 -23.72
CA PRO A 178 21.29 -40.27 -23.31
C PRO A 178 22.02 -40.10 -21.98
N THR A 179 22.67 -38.96 -21.81
CA THR A 179 23.23 -38.58 -20.49
C THR A 179 22.13 -38.58 -19.43
N ARG A 180 22.51 -38.83 -18.18
CA ARG A 180 21.61 -38.83 -17.03
C ARG A 180 22.23 -38.09 -15.86
N GLY A 181 21.40 -37.41 -15.08
CA GLY A 181 21.81 -36.83 -13.79
C GLY A 181 21.62 -37.82 -12.63
N LYS A 182 21.70 -37.29 -11.40
CA LYS A 182 21.63 -38.06 -10.15
C LYS A 182 20.21 -38.43 -9.73
N LYS A 183 19.20 -37.69 -10.19
CA LYS A 183 17.82 -37.80 -9.71
C LYS A 183 16.94 -38.47 -10.76
N SER A 184 16.27 -39.53 -10.33
CA SER A 184 15.26 -40.25 -11.11
C SER A 184 13.94 -40.23 -10.33
N SER A 185 12.86 -39.76 -10.95
CA SER A 185 11.52 -39.79 -10.38
C SER A 185 10.51 -40.25 -11.43
N THR A 186 9.37 -40.78 -10.99
CA THR A 186 8.34 -41.33 -11.88
C THR A 186 7.30 -40.30 -12.33
N ASP A 187 7.25 -39.11 -11.74
CA ASP A 187 6.16 -38.15 -11.99
C ASP A 187 6.25 -37.49 -13.37
N HIS A 188 7.40 -36.89 -13.69
CA HIS A 188 7.61 -36.10 -14.89
C HIS A 188 8.98 -36.40 -15.51
N PRO A 189 9.12 -36.42 -16.84
CA PRO A 189 10.42 -36.49 -17.50
C PRO A 189 11.24 -35.21 -17.24
N PRO A 190 12.55 -35.21 -17.55
CA PRO A 190 13.35 -33.99 -17.62
C PRO A 190 12.77 -32.99 -18.62
N ILE A 191 13.14 -31.72 -18.51
CA ILE A 191 12.69 -30.67 -19.45
C ILE A 191 13.32 -30.92 -20.83
N HIS A 192 12.49 -31.12 -21.85
CA HIS A 192 12.90 -31.41 -23.23
C HIS A 192 11.90 -30.85 -24.24
N PRO A 193 12.30 -30.62 -25.50
CA PRO A 193 11.38 -30.17 -26.54
C PRO A 193 10.41 -31.29 -26.94
N THR A 194 9.17 -30.93 -27.26
CA THR A 194 8.12 -31.86 -27.73
C THR A 194 7.68 -31.59 -29.17
N GLY A 195 7.96 -30.40 -29.70
CA GLY A 195 7.61 -30.02 -31.08
C GLY A 195 8.51 -28.92 -31.65
N PRO A 196 8.49 -28.71 -32.99
CA PRO A 196 9.23 -27.65 -33.64
C PRO A 196 8.61 -26.28 -33.34
N ALA A 197 9.46 -25.25 -33.21
CA ALA A 197 9.03 -23.86 -33.12
C ALA A 197 9.96 -22.95 -33.91
N THR A 198 9.43 -21.82 -34.41
CA THR A 198 10.21 -20.78 -35.07
C THR A 198 10.20 -19.49 -34.25
N LYS A 199 11.11 -18.57 -34.60
CA LYS A 199 11.21 -17.28 -33.93
C LYS A 199 9.95 -16.44 -34.15
N GLU A 200 9.33 -16.56 -35.31
CA GLU A 200 8.09 -15.87 -35.69
C GLU A 200 6.89 -16.35 -34.86
N MET A 201 6.86 -17.63 -34.49
CA MET A 201 5.78 -18.21 -33.68
C MET A 201 5.86 -17.77 -32.21
N LEU A 202 7.07 -17.63 -31.67
CA LEU A 202 7.31 -17.47 -30.23
C LEU A 202 7.69 -16.03 -29.83
N GLY A 203 8.24 -15.24 -30.74
CA GLY A 203 8.95 -14.01 -30.42
C GLY A 203 10.31 -14.26 -29.76
N ASP A 204 11.09 -13.20 -29.58
CA ASP A 204 12.53 -13.27 -29.25
C ASP A 204 12.82 -14.02 -27.94
N ASP A 205 12.22 -13.60 -26.82
CA ASP A 205 12.54 -14.17 -25.50
C ASP A 205 12.11 -15.63 -25.36
N ALA A 206 10.91 -15.97 -25.83
CA ALA A 206 10.41 -17.34 -25.77
C ALA A 206 11.18 -18.25 -26.73
N PHE A 207 11.57 -17.77 -27.91
CA PHE A 207 12.43 -18.52 -28.82
C PHE A 207 13.82 -18.80 -28.22
N ARG A 208 14.44 -17.83 -27.54
CA ARG A 208 15.73 -18.02 -26.85
C ARG A 208 15.65 -19.08 -25.75
N VAL A 209 14.55 -19.11 -24.99
CA VAL A 209 14.31 -20.15 -23.98
C VAL A 209 14.06 -21.51 -24.62
N TYR A 210 13.26 -21.56 -25.69
CA TYR A 210 13.03 -22.79 -26.45
C TYR A 210 14.34 -23.36 -27.02
N GLU A 211 15.16 -22.52 -27.64
CA GLU A 211 16.48 -22.89 -28.15
C GLU A 211 17.37 -23.45 -27.04
N LEU A 212 17.38 -22.83 -25.85
CA LEU A 212 18.13 -23.33 -24.70
C LEU A 212 17.73 -24.76 -24.33
N VAL A 213 16.42 -25.04 -24.26
CA VAL A 213 15.88 -26.38 -23.94
C VAL A 213 16.20 -27.38 -25.05
N LEU A 214 15.97 -27.00 -26.31
CA LEU A 214 16.23 -27.85 -27.48
C LEU A 214 17.71 -28.22 -27.59
N ARG A 215 18.60 -27.23 -27.52
CA ARG A 215 20.04 -27.47 -27.61
C ARG A 215 20.55 -28.30 -26.43
N ARG A 216 20.00 -28.12 -25.23
CA ARG A 216 20.33 -28.98 -24.08
C ARG A 216 19.93 -30.43 -24.35
N PHE A 217 18.73 -30.65 -24.88
CA PHE A 217 18.28 -31.99 -25.26
C PHE A 217 19.20 -32.61 -26.31
N LEU A 218 19.56 -31.89 -27.37
CA LEU A 218 20.52 -32.34 -28.37
C LEU A 218 21.89 -32.68 -27.77
N ALA A 219 22.40 -31.84 -26.87
CA ALA A 219 23.66 -32.08 -26.17
C ALA A 219 23.64 -33.38 -25.35
N THR A 220 22.50 -33.72 -24.72
CA THR A 220 22.37 -34.96 -23.93
C THR A 220 22.46 -36.23 -24.77
N LEU A 221 22.27 -36.11 -26.09
CA LEU A 221 22.30 -37.19 -27.08
C LEU A 221 23.60 -37.21 -27.89
N ALA A 222 24.39 -36.13 -27.82
CA ALA A 222 25.66 -36.01 -28.52
C ALA A 222 26.80 -36.73 -27.78
N PRO A 223 27.92 -37.04 -28.48
CA PRO A 223 29.13 -37.57 -27.86
C PRO A 223 29.74 -36.59 -26.85
N ASP A 224 30.52 -37.13 -25.92
CA ASP A 224 31.34 -36.30 -25.02
C ASP A 224 32.43 -35.58 -25.82
N ALA A 225 32.82 -34.38 -25.39
CA ALA A 225 33.92 -33.66 -26.01
C ALA A 225 35.26 -34.19 -25.50
N GLN A 226 36.31 -34.11 -26.31
CA GLN A 226 37.65 -34.56 -25.93
C GLN A 226 38.65 -33.42 -25.99
N TRP A 227 39.33 -33.19 -24.87
CA TRP A 227 40.39 -32.20 -24.75
C TRP A 227 41.76 -32.88 -24.65
N LYS A 228 42.73 -32.37 -25.39
CA LYS A 228 44.14 -32.60 -25.12
C LYS A 228 44.60 -31.58 -24.08
N THR A 229 45.13 -32.04 -22.97
CA THR A 229 45.67 -31.19 -21.90
C THR A 229 47.18 -31.25 -21.90
N LEU A 230 47.81 -30.11 -21.66
CA LEU A 230 49.25 -29.98 -21.53
C LEU A 230 49.55 -29.27 -20.22
N LYS A 231 50.37 -29.85 -19.36
CA LYS A 231 50.92 -29.19 -18.18
C LYS A 231 52.43 -29.24 -18.29
N VAL A 232 53.06 -28.07 -18.22
CA VAL A 232 54.51 -27.95 -18.23
C VAL A 232 54.96 -27.44 -16.88
N LEU A 233 55.98 -28.07 -16.32
CA LEU A 233 56.70 -27.62 -15.14
C LEU A 233 58.05 -27.08 -15.58
N PHE A 234 58.42 -25.94 -15.02
CA PHE A 234 59.69 -25.28 -15.27
C PHE A 234 60.43 -25.05 -13.95
N ASP A 235 61.76 -24.98 -14.05
CA ASP A 235 62.66 -24.57 -12.97
C ASP A 235 63.42 -23.31 -13.41
N ALA A 236 63.42 -22.29 -12.55
CA ALA A 236 64.22 -21.08 -12.72
C ALA A 236 65.09 -20.89 -11.48
N ASN A 237 66.22 -21.61 -11.44
CA ASN A 237 67.17 -21.58 -10.32
C ASN A 237 66.52 -22.02 -8.99
N SER A 238 65.97 -23.24 -8.97
CA SER A 238 65.27 -23.85 -7.82
C SER A 238 63.90 -23.25 -7.46
N GLU A 239 63.41 -22.28 -8.24
CA GLU A 239 62.02 -21.80 -8.15
C GLU A 239 61.17 -22.47 -9.25
N GLU A 240 60.06 -23.08 -8.86
CA GLU A 240 59.24 -23.88 -9.77
C GLU A 240 58.04 -23.10 -10.31
N TYR A 241 57.82 -23.23 -11.61
CA TYR A 241 56.71 -22.59 -12.32
C TYR A 241 55.91 -23.61 -13.11
N THR A 242 54.65 -23.28 -13.40
CA THR A 242 53.79 -24.12 -14.23
C THR A 242 52.95 -23.28 -15.19
N THR A 243 52.75 -23.83 -16.38
CA THR A 243 51.74 -23.35 -17.32
C THR A 243 50.89 -24.53 -17.80
N THR A 244 49.64 -24.25 -18.14
CA THR A 244 48.68 -25.26 -18.58
C THR A 244 48.00 -24.83 -19.86
N GLY A 245 47.95 -25.73 -20.83
CA GLY A 245 47.26 -25.56 -22.09
C GLY A 245 46.16 -26.59 -22.27
N GLY A 246 45.21 -26.26 -23.14
CA GLY A 246 44.09 -27.11 -23.49
C GLY A 246 43.68 -26.87 -24.94
N GLN A 247 43.55 -27.94 -25.70
CA GLN A 247 43.05 -27.93 -27.07
C GLN A 247 41.86 -28.89 -27.19
N LEU A 248 40.77 -28.42 -27.80
CA LEU A 248 39.58 -29.21 -28.07
C LEU A 248 39.83 -30.04 -29.33
N MET A 249 40.01 -31.35 -29.14
CA MET A 249 40.29 -32.29 -30.23
C MET A 249 39.00 -32.73 -30.92
N GLU A 250 37.98 -33.03 -30.13
CA GLU A 250 36.65 -33.41 -30.61
C GLU A 250 35.61 -32.50 -29.94
N GLN A 251 34.83 -31.77 -30.75
CA GLN A 251 33.83 -30.83 -30.22
C GLN A 251 32.72 -31.54 -29.44
N GLY A 252 32.34 -32.76 -29.84
CA GLY A 252 31.25 -33.50 -29.21
C GLY A 252 29.99 -32.63 -29.07
N TRP A 253 29.40 -32.62 -27.88
CA TRP A 253 28.22 -31.83 -27.54
C TRP A 253 28.38 -30.30 -27.68
N HIS A 254 29.60 -29.75 -27.69
CA HIS A 254 29.80 -28.30 -27.93
C HIS A 254 29.37 -27.88 -29.33
N ALA A 255 29.35 -28.81 -30.30
CA ALA A 255 28.89 -28.53 -31.67
C ALA A 255 27.42 -28.06 -31.71
N VAL A 256 26.60 -28.44 -30.73
CA VAL A 256 25.16 -28.15 -30.68
C VAL A 256 24.72 -27.32 -29.48
N TYR A 257 25.62 -27.03 -28.52
CA TYR A 257 25.31 -26.29 -27.30
C TYR A 257 26.28 -25.12 -27.06
N PRO A 258 26.00 -23.93 -27.63
CA PRO A 258 26.88 -22.77 -27.55
C PRO A 258 26.80 -22.02 -26.20
N PHE A 259 26.01 -22.51 -25.24
CA PHE A 259 25.83 -21.87 -23.92
C PHE A 259 26.89 -22.28 -22.88
N SER A 260 27.91 -23.01 -23.32
CA SER A 260 29.09 -23.34 -22.55
C SER A 260 30.32 -22.70 -23.20
N GLU A 261 31.14 -22.00 -22.42
CA GLU A 261 32.40 -21.46 -22.92
C GLU A 261 33.46 -22.57 -22.93
N ALA A 262 33.84 -23.01 -24.13
CA ALA A 262 35.03 -23.81 -24.36
C ALA A 262 36.17 -22.86 -24.77
N ARG A 263 37.09 -22.55 -23.85
CA ARG A 263 38.23 -21.66 -24.14
C ARG A 263 39.49 -22.48 -24.30
N GLU A 264 40.03 -22.51 -25.52
CA GLU A 264 41.32 -23.13 -25.78
C GLU A 264 42.46 -22.24 -25.28
N THR A 265 43.51 -22.87 -24.81
CA THR A 265 44.79 -22.22 -24.52
C THR A 265 45.85 -23.07 -25.18
N LEU A 266 46.16 -22.73 -26.42
CA LEU A 266 47.16 -23.43 -27.19
C LEU A 266 48.54 -23.02 -26.67
N LEU A 267 49.39 -24.02 -26.51
CA LEU A 267 50.77 -23.85 -26.09
C LEU A 267 51.66 -24.55 -27.11
N PRO A 268 52.85 -24.00 -27.42
CA PRO A 268 53.82 -24.68 -28.26
C PRO A 268 54.32 -25.97 -27.61
N GLU A 269 54.90 -26.87 -28.39
CA GLU A 269 55.49 -28.10 -27.87
C GLU A 269 56.76 -27.82 -27.06
N PHE A 270 56.90 -28.47 -25.90
CA PHE A 270 58.06 -28.34 -25.01
C PHE A 270 58.86 -29.64 -24.92
N THR A 271 60.17 -29.52 -24.71
CA THR A 271 61.06 -30.67 -24.51
C THR A 271 61.72 -30.58 -23.14
N THR A 272 61.72 -31.67 -22.37
CA THR A 272 62.42 -31.71 -21.08
C THR A 272 63.90 -31.35 -21.24
N GLY A 273 64.41 -30.48 -20.38
CA GLY A 273 65.77 -29.95 -20.43
C GLY A 273 65.94 -28.71 -21.33
N GLU A 274 64.92 -28.31 -22.10
CA GLU A 274 64.93 -27.10 -22.92
C GLU A 274 65.12 -25.86 -22.04
N LYS A 275 65.97 -24.93 -22.50
CA LYS A 275 66.29 -23.67 -21.80
C LYS A 275 65.65 -22.49 -22.52
N LEU A 276 64.88 -21.69 -21.80
CA LEU A 276 64.10 -20.58 -22.33
C LEU A 276 64.51 -19.25 -21.65
N PRO A 277 64.54 -18.13 -22.40
CA PRO A 277 64.83 -16.83 -21.82
C PRO A 277 63.63 -16.32 -21.02
N ILE A 278 63.88 -15.83 -19.81
CA ILE A 278 62.86 -15.12 -19.03
C ILE A 278 62.82 -13.68 -19.55
N LYS A 279 61.64 -13.21 -19.95
CA LYS A 279 61.43 -11.82 -20.40
C LYS A 279 61.14 -10.90 -19.24
N LYS A 280 60.28 -11.35 -18.32
CA LYS A 280 59.79 -10.55 -17.20
C LYS A 280 59.40 -11.45 -16.05
N VAL A 281 59.71 -11.02 -14.83
CA VAL A 281 59.19 -11.62 -13.60
C VAL A 281 58.29 -10.60 -12.93
N THR A 282 57.06 -10.98 -12.62
CA THR A 282 56.04 -10.12 -12.04
C THR A 282 55.64 -10.67 -10.67
N LEU A 283 55.69 -9.82 -9.66
CA LEU A 283 55.17 -10.11 -8.33
C LEU A 283 53.95 -9.22 -8.09
N ASP A 284 52.77 -9.78 -8.26
CA ASP A 284 51.52 -9.06 -8.04
C ASP A 284 51.17 -9.07 -6.56
N GLU A 285 50.93 -7.89 -5.99
CA GLU A 285 50.25 -7.74 -4.71
C GLU A 285 48.74 -7.75 -4.96
N LYS A 286 48.01 -8.63 -4.26
CA LYS A 286 46.57 -8.82 -4.41
C LYS A 286 45.92 -8.92 -3.03
N GLU A 287 44.62 -8.68 -3.00
CA GLU A 287 43.82 -8.85 -1.79
C GLU A 287 42.76 -9.93 -2.00
N THR A 288 42.44 -10.65 -0.93
CA THR A 288 41.29 -11.56 -0.96
C THR A 288 40.01 -10.76 -1.12
N LEU A 289 39.03 -11.33 -1.82
CA LEU A 289 37.74 -10.69 -2.06
C LEU A 289 36.69 -11.29 -1.11
N PRO A 290 35.72 -10.48 -0.65
CA PRO A 290 34.61 -10.99 0.15
C PRO A 290 33.79 -12.03 -0.64
N PRO A 291 33.02 -12.89 0.05
CA PRO A 291 32.15 -13.84 -0.63
C PRO A 291 31.17 -13.11 -1.55
N ALA A 292 31.04 -13.58 -2.79
CA ALA A 292 30.14 -12.95 -3.75
C ALA A 292 28.68 -12.99 -3.27
N ARG A 293 27.95 -11.88 -3.47
CA ARG A 293 26.50 -11.82 -3.25
C ARG A 293 25.76 -12.92 -4.02
N TYR A 294 24.61 -13.34 -3.51
CA TYR A 294 23.79 -14.33 -4.18
C TYR A 294 23.18 -13.77 -5.48
N THR A 295 23.46 -14.45 -6.60
CA THR A 295 22.59 -14.36 -7.78
C THR A 295 21.33 -15.18 -7.52
N GLN A 296 20.25 -14.94 -8.27
CA GLN A 296 19.02 -15.73 -8.13
C GLN A 296 19.29 -17.23 -8.33
N SER A 297 20.17 -17.58 -9.27
CA SER A 297 20.54 -18.98 -9.56
C SER A 297 21.28 -19.63 -8.39
N LYS A 298 22.31 -18.97 -7.84
CA LYS A 298 23.04 -19.49 -6.67
C LYS A 298 22.14 -19.59 -5.43
N LEU A 299 21.21 -18.65 -5.26
CA LEU A 299 20.24 -18.69 -4.18
C LEU A 299 19.29 -19.89 -4.33
N ILE A 300 18.77 -20.16 -5.52
CA ILE A 300 17.89 -21.32 -5.78
C ILE A 300 18.62 -22.64 -5.50
N GLN A 301 19.87 -22.77 -5.94
CA GLN A 301 20.70 -23.95 -5.64
C GLN A 301 20.86 -24.13 -4.13
N ARG A 302 21.16 -23.04 -3.41
CA ARG A 302 21.30 -23.10 -1.96
C ARG A 302 19.99 -23.41 -1.24
N MET A 303 18.87 -22.85 -1.70
CA MET A 303 17.54 -23.19 -1.19
C MET A 303 17.25 -24.69 -1.38
N GLU A 304 17.61 -25.25 -2.53
CA GLU A 304 17.46 -26.68 -2.80
C GLU A 304 18.30 -27.55 -1.86
N GLU A 305 19.58 -27.23 -1.70
CA GLU A 305 20.50 -27.94 -0.77
C GLU A 305 19.96 -27.95 0.67
N LEU A 306 19.35 -26.85 1.10
CA LEU A 306 18.81 -26.70 2.46
C LEU A 306 17.41 -27.29 2.64
N GLY A 307 16.76 -27.75 1.57
CA GLY A 307 15.37 -28.22 1.58
C GLY A 307 14.34 -27.09 1.75
N LEU A 308 14.68 -25.87 1.31
CA LEU A 308 13.82 -24.69 1.34
C LEU A 308 12.99 -24.58 0.06
N GLY A 309 11.70 -24.91 0.18
CA GLY A 309 10.76 -24.89 -0.93
C GLY A 309 11.03 -25.97 -1.97
N THR A 310 10.16 -26.04 -2.96
CA THR A 310 10.16 -27.05 -4.03
C THR A 310 10.53 -26.42 -5.37
N LYS A 311 10.78 -27.25 -6.40
CA LYS A 311 10.98 -26.77 -7.78
C LYS A 311 9.94 -25.74 -8.24
N SER A 312 8.72 -25.87 -7.73
CA SER A 312 7.58 -25.02 -8.09
C SER A 312 7.50 -23.71 -7.32
N THR A 313 8.20 -23.55 -6.19
CA THR A 313 7.98 -22.41 -5.28
C THR A 313 9.20 -21.52 -5.07
N ARG A 314 10.43 -22.01 -5.29
CA ARG A 314 11.66 -21.24 -5.02
C ARG A 314 11.73 -19.91 -5.79
N HIS A 315 11.44 -19.93 -7.09
CA HIS A 315 11.45 -18.74 -7.94
C HIS A 315 10.38 -17.71 -7.53
N GLU A 316 9.19 -18.17 -7.13
CA GLU A 316 8.14 -17.30 -6.61
C GLU A 316 8.53 -16.64 -5.28
N VAL A 317 9.22 -17.37 -4.40
CA VAL A 317 9.68 -16.83 -3.11
C VAL A 317 10.66 -15.68 -3.34
N ILE A 318 11.62 -15.83 -4.26
CA ILE A 318 12.55 -14.76 -4.62
C ILE A 318 11.78 -13.56 -5.21
N ALA A 319 10.84 -13.80 -6.14
CA ALA A 319 10.00 -12.74 -6.70
C ALA A 319 9.16 -12.02 -5.62
N LYS A 320 8.67 -12.75 -4.61
CA LYS A 320 7.98 -12.17 -3.44
C LYS A 320 8.91 -11.29 -2.61
N LEU A 321 10.15 -11.72 -2.34
CA LEU A 321 11.12 -10.89 -1.61
C LEU A 321 11.41 -9.56 -2.33
N VAL A 322 11.59 -9.60 -3.65
CA VAL A 322 11.81 -8.41 -4.48
C VAL A 322 10.57 -7.51 -4.50
N SER A 323 9.39 -8.06 -4.82
CA SER A 323 8.14 -7.28 -4.89
C SER A 323 7.72 -6.68 -3.54
N ARG A 324 8.15 -7.27 -2.43
CA ARG A 324 7.94 -6.76 -1.07
C ARG A 324 9.03 -5.79 -0.59
N LYS A 325 9.98 -5.45 -1.45
CA LYS A 325 11.11 -4.55 -1.16
C LYS A 325 11.96 -4.99 0.03
N TYR A 326 12.10 -6.29 0.26
CA TYR A 326 13.07 -6.80 1.24
C TYR A 326 14.46 -6.97 0.65
N VAL A 327 14.54 -7.17 -0.67
CA VAL A 327 15.80 -7.31 -1.41
C VAL A 327 15.72 -6.54 -2.71
N GLU A 328 16.87 -6.12 -3.21
CA GLU A 328 17.01 -5.39 -4.47
C GLU A 328 18.32 -5.74 -5.17
N GLY A 329 18.47 -5.27 -6.41
CA GLY A 329 19.67 -5.47 -7.21
C GLY A 329 19.81 -6.86 -7.84
N ALA A 330 20.78 -6.97 -8.74
CA ALA A 330 21.24 -8.21 -9.34
C ALA A 330 22.77 -8.12 -9.49
N PRO A 331 23.58 -8.73 -8.59
CA PRO A 331 23.22 -9.68 -7.53
C PRO A 331 22.33 -9.11 -6.40
N LEU A 332 21.62 -9.99 -5.69
CA LEU A 332 20.66 -9.61 -4.64
C LEU A 332 21.39 -9.06 -3.40
N ARG A 333 20.89 -7.94 -2.86
CA ARG A 333 21.26 -7.38 -1.55
C ARG A 333 20.01 -7.10 -0.70
N PRO A 334 20.08 -7.17 0.64
CA PRO A 334 18.95 -6.81 1.49
C PRO A 334 18.72 -5.29 1.50
N THR A 335 17.46 -4.87 1.57
CA THR A 335 17.11 -3.47 1.90
C THR A 335 17.21 -3.25 3.41
N LEU A 336 17.15 -1.99 3.87
CA LEU A 336 17.08 -1.69 5.30
C LEU A 336 15.93 -2.42 5.99
N VAL A 337 14.73 -2.41 5.39
CA VAL A 337 13.57 -3.13 5.93
C VAL A 337 13.84 -4.63 5.98
N GLY A 338 14.39 -5.22 4.91
CA GLY A 338 14.72 -6.64 4.86
C GLY A 338 15.72 -7.04 5.94
N ARG A 339 16.75 -6.22 6.17
CA ARG A 339 17.74 -6.42 7.23
C ARG A 339 17.13 -6.33 8.62
N VAL A 340 16.45 -5.23 8.93
CA VAL A 340 15.89 -4.97 10.27
C VAL A 340 14.86 -6.03 10.65
N VAL A 341 13.97 -6.41 9.73
CA VAL A 341 12.98 -7.48 9.98
C VAL A 341 13.67 -8.80 10.29
N THR A 342 14.69 -9.16 9.52
CA THR A 342 15.44 -10.40 9.75
C THR A 342 16.18 -10.39 11.07
N GLU A 343 16.95 -9.34 11.37
CA GLU A 343 17.74 -9.25 12.61
C GLU A 343 16.83 -9.25 13.85
N SER A 344 15.73 -8.51 13.81
CA SER A 344 14.74 -8.50 14.89
C SER A 344 14.13 -9.89 15.13
N LEU A 345 13.85 -10.63 14.05
CA LEU A 345 13.35 -12.01 14.15
C LEU A 345 14.43 -13.00 14.58
N GLU A 346 15.69 -12.85 14.16
CA GLU A 346 16.80 -13.71 14.58
C GLU A 346 17.08 -13.60 16.08
N GLN A 347 17.00 -12.40 16.64
CA GLN A 347 17.25 -12.15 18.07
C GLN A 347 16.15 -12.68 18.98
N HIS A 348 14.89 -12.69 18.51
CA HIS A 348 13.72 -12.89 19.37
C HIS A 348 12.82 -14.08 18.97
N ALA A 349 13.00 -14.65 17.77
CA ALA A 349 12.20 -15.76 17.23
C ALA A 349 12.97 -16.53 16.13
N ASP A 350 14.17 -17.01 16.44
CA ASP A 350 15.10 -17.66 15.50
C ASP A 350 14.51 -18.88 14.76
N THR A 351 13.55 -19.58 15.39
CA THR A 351 12.88 -20.75 14.81
C THR A 351 12.29 -20.48 13.42
N ILE A 352 11.83 -19.24 13.15
CA ILE A 352 11.21 -18.86 11.87
C ILE A 352 12.20 -18.32 10.83
N THR A 353 13.42 -17.98 11.22
CA THR A 353 14.49 -17.53 10.31
C THR A 353 15.39 -18.69 9.88
N LYS A 354 15.34 -19.82 10.58
CA LYS A 354 16.08 -21.04 10.24
C LYS A 354 15.33 -21.95 9.25
N PRO A 355 16.04 -22.74 8.43
CA PRO A 355 15.43 -23.63 7.45
C PRO A 355 14.75 -24.88 8.04
N ASP A 356 15.03 -25.22 9.29
CA ASP A 356 14.70 -26.54 9.87
C ASP A 356 13.19 -26.85 9.89
N MET A 357 12.36 -25.92 10.39
CA MET A 357 10.90 -26.08 10.36
C MET A 357 10.38 -26.30 8.93
N THR A 358 10.95 -25.58 7.96
CA THR A 358 10.59 -25.70 6.55
C THR A 358 10.94 -27.07 6.02
N ARG A 359 12.19 -27.50 6.23
CA ARG A 359 12.73 -28.78 5.77
C ARG A 359 11.94 -29.96 6.33
N THR A 360 11.64 -29.93 7.63
CA THR A 360 10.83 -30.96 8.31
C THR A 360 9.45 -31.07 7.68
N LEU A 361 8.77 -29.95 7.45
CA LEU A 361 7.45 -29.97 6.80
C LEU A 361 7.50 -30.46 5.34
N GLU A 362 8.52 -30.09 4.57
CA GLU A 362 8.70 -30.64 3.21
C GLU A 362 8.92 -32.16 3.24
N SER A 363 9.75 -32.65 4.17
CA SER A 363 9.98 -34.08 4.37
C SER A 363 8.68 -34.81 4.74
N HIS A 364 7.86 -34.24 5.63
CA HIS A 364 6.58 -34.82 6.02
C HIS A 364 5.58 -34.87 4.86
N MET A 365 5.51 -33.84 4.02
CA MET A 365 4.68 -33.86 2.81
C MET A 365 5.14 -34.95 1.83
N GLN A 366 6.45 -35.21 1.74
CA GLN A 366 6.98 -36.31 0.95
C GLN A 366 6.57 -37.68 1.53
N LEU A 367 6.57 -37.84 2.85
CA LEU A 367 6.11 -39.06 3.52
C LEU A 367 4.60 -39.29 3.31
N ILE A 368 3.79 -38.23 3.24
CA ILE A 368 2.37 -38.34 2.84
C ILE A 368 2.26 -38.89 1.41
N LYS A 369 3.04 -38.35 0.46
CA LYS A 369 3.04 -38.82 -0.94
C LYS A 369 3.42 -40.31 -1.04
N GLN A 370 4.28 -40.78 -0.15
CA GLN A 370 4.73 -42.17 -0.07
C GLN A 370 3.81 -43.06 0.78
N THR A 371 2.67 -42.55 1.27
CA THR A 371 1.74 -43.25 2.17
C THR A 371 2.38 -43.73 3.48
N GLN A 372 3.47 -43.10 3.91
CA GLN A 372 4.21 -43.40 5.15
C GLN A 372 3.79 -42.54 6.35
N ARG A 373 3.04 -41.45 6.12
CA ARG A 373 2.43 -40.61 7.15
C ARG A 373 1.05 -40.13 6.70
N THR A 374 0.15 -39.89 7.67
CA THR A 374 -1.17 -39.33 7.38
C THR A 374 -1.12 -37.81 7.29
N ARG A 375 -2.12 -37.22 6.62
CA ARG A 375 -2.26 -35.75 6.55
C ARG A 375 -2.51 -35.16 7.95
N GLU A 376 -3.32 -35.83 8.74
CA GLU A 376 -3.74 -35.40 10.08
C GLU A 376 -2.54 -35.28 11.02
N ASP A 377 -1.64 -36.27 11.02
CA ASP A 377 -0.42 -36.26 11.84
C ASP A 377 0.49 -35.08 11.49
N VAL A 378 0.72 -34.85 10.18
CA VAL A 378 1.58 -33.78 9.70
C VAL A 378 0.98 -32.40 9.99
N VAL A 379 -0.36 -32.25 9.88
CA VAL A 379 -1.04 -31.01 10.24
C VAL A 379 -0.94 -30.74 11.74
N LYS A 380 -1.10 -31.78 12.58
CA LYS A 380 -0.95 -31.66 14.03
C LYS A 380 0.46 -31.18 14.39
N GLU A 381 1.49 -31.85 13.88
CA GLU A 381 2.88 -31.48 14.14
C GLU A 381 3.25 -30.10 13.59
N SER A 382 2.71 -29.73 12.42
CA SER A 382 2.85 -28.38 11.84
C SER A 382 2.29 -27.30 12.76
N ARG A 383 1.12 -27.55 13.37
CA ARG A 383 0.53 -26.63 14.35
C ARG A 383 1.38 -26.52 15.59
N GLU A 384 1.91 -27.63 16.12
CA GLU A 384 2.80 -27.63 17.28
C GLU A 384 4.11 -26.87 17.03
N MET A 385 4.71 -27.02 15.84
CA MET A 385 5.85 -26.20 15.42
C MET A 385 5.49 -24.70 15.35
N LEU A 386 4.31 -24.38 14.81
CA LEU A 386 3.85 -23.00 14.71
C LEU A 386 3.55 -22.39 16.08
N HIS A 387 2.96 -23.15 17.02
CA HIS A 387 2.71 -22.70 18.39
C HIS A 387 4.02 -22.33 19.09
N ARG A 388 5.04 -23.20 19.03
CA ARG A 388 6.38 -22.89 19.58
C ARG A 388 6.99 -21.61 19.00
N ALA A 389 6.82 -21.38 17.71
CA ALA A 389 7.26 -20.13 17.07
C ALA A 389 6.47 -18.91 17.56
N PHE A 390 5.16 -19.06 17.82
CA PHE A 390 4.33 -17.99 18.37
C PHE A 390 4.64 -17.70 19.84
N ASP A 391 4.97 -18.71 20.66
CA ASP A 391 5.35 -18.52 22.06
C ASP A 391 6.57 -17.57 22.18
N GLN A 392 7.56 -17.74 21.29
CA GLN A 392 8.72 -16.84 21.17
C GLN A 392 8.30 -15.43 20.69
N LEU A 393 7.45 -15.36 19.67
CA LEU A 393 7.03 -14.08 19.08
C LEU A 393 6.19 -13.24 20.05
N GLU A 394 5.15 -13.81 20.66
CA GLU A 394 4.22 -13.09 21.55
C GLU A 394 4.92 -12.55 22.79
N THR A 395 5.85 -13.33 23.36
CA THR A 395 6.68 -12.89 24.50
C THR A 395 7.52 -11.65 24.16
N ASN A 396 7.92 -11.49 22.90
CA ASN A 396 8.80 -10.42 22.42
C ASN A 396 8.09 -9.38 21.53
N GLU A 397 6.75 -9.35 21.50
CA GLU A 397 5.97 -8.54 20.55
C GLU A 397 6.39 -7.06 20.55
N GLN A 398 6.49 -6.47 21.74
CA GLN A 398 6.79 -5.06 21.89
C GLN A 398 8.22 -4.74 21.43
N VAL A 399 9.21 -5.56 21.81
CA VAL A 399 10.61 -5.37 21.45
C VAL A 399 10.80 -5.47 19.94
N ILE A 400 10.24 -6.53 19.32
CA ILE A 400 10.28 -6.71 17.86
C ILE A 400 9.61 -5.52 17.14
N GLY A 401 8.45 -5.11 17.63
CA GLY A 401 7.69 -4.00 17.06
C GLY A 401 8.41 -2.65 17.16
N ASP A 402 9.04 -2.37 18.30
CA ASP A 402 9.81 -1.15 18.55
C ASP A 402 11.10 -1.13 17.74
N ASP A 403 11.86 -2.23 17.70
CA ASP A 403 13.10 -2.33 16.92
C ASP A 403 12.84 -2.03 15.43
N ILE A 404 11.83 -2.71 14.86
CA ILE A 404 11.46 -2.50 13.46
C ILE A 404 11.00 -1.07 13.21
N ARG A 405 10.16 -0.49 14.08
CA ARG A 405 9.70 0.89 13.89
C ARG A 405 10.81 1.90 13.97
N ASN A 406 11.65 1.82 15.00
CA ASN A 406 12.67 2.82 15.29
C ASN A 406 13.73 2.83 14.20
N ARG A 407 14.17 1.65 13.75
CA ARG A 407 15.21 1.50 12.72
C ARG A 407 14.70 1.73 11.30
N THR A 408 13.38 1.80 11.09
CA THR A 408 12.78 2.13 9.79
C THR A 408 12.03 3.46 9.76
N ALA A 409 12.11 4.26 10.83
CA ALA A 409 11.38 5.51 10.99
C ALA A 409 11.70 6.55 9.90
N GLU A 410 12.91 6.52 9.33
CA GLU A 410 13.33 7.42 8.25
C GLU A 410 12.50 7.28 6.97
N GLU A 411 11.85 6.14 6.74
CA GLU A 411 10.92 5.93 5.61
C GLU A 411 9.62 6.75 5.76
N MET A 412 9.27 7.21 6.97
CA MET A 412 8.07 8.02 7.22
C MET A 412 8.32 9.53 7.19
N ASN A 413 9.58 9.95 7.02
CA ASN A 413 9.98 11.35 6.98
C ASN A 413 9.62 11.98 5.63
N LEU A 414 8.87 13.09 5.64
CA LEU A 414 8.42 13.79 4.44
C LEU A 414 9.31 14.98 4.05
N GLY A 415 10.25 15.37 4.91
CA GLY A 415 11.12 16.53 4.70
C GLY A 415 11.10 17.48 5.90
N LYS A 416 11.53 18.73 5.67
CA LYS A 416 11.68 19.75 6.73
C LYS A 416 10.38 20.53 6.94
N CYS A 417 10.07 20.84 8.20
CA CYS A 417 8.95 21.68 8.58
C CYS A 417 9.20 23.12 8.12
N PRO A 418 8.24 23.76 7.42
CA PRO A 418 8.41 25.12 6.92
C PRO A 418 8.46 26.16 8.06
N VAL A 419 7.89 25.86 9.23
CA VAL A 419 7.79 26.80 10.35
C VAL A 419 9.05 26.80 11.24
N CYS A 420 9.63 25.63 11.53
CA CYS A 420 10.74 25.53 12.51
C CYS A 420 11.97 24.76 12.01
N GLY A 421 11.94 24.17 10.81
CA GLY A 421 13.02 23.33 10.28
C GLY A 421 13.13 21.93 10.92
N GLY A 422 12.22 21.54 11.81
CA GLY A 422 12.10 20.17 12.34
C GLY A 422 11.74 19.15 11.25
N THR A 423 11.70 17.85 11.57
CA THR A 423 11.33 16.82 10.59
C THR A 423 9.82 16.61 10.58
N LEU A 424 9.20 16.64 9.39
CA LEU A 424 7.79 16.26 9.22
C LEU A 424 7.69 14.77 8.96
N ALA A 425 6.74 14.11 9.63
CA ALA A 425 6.47 12.70 9.42
C ALA A 425 4.96 12.41 9.42
N ILE A 426 4.56 11.35 8.73
CA ILE A 426 3.18 10.86 8.77
C ILE A 426 2.92 10.25 10.14
N LYS A 427 1.94 10.78 10.86
CA LYS A 427 1.50 10.32 12.18
C LYS A 427 0.14 9.64 12.08
N HIS A 428 -0.01 8.55 12.81
CA HIS A 428 -1.25 7.79 12.92
C HIS A 428 -1.73 7.80 14.37
N LEU A 429 -2.99 8.17 14.58
CA LEU A 429 -3.67 8.22 15.88
C LEU A 429 -4.68 7.07 16.00
N ARG A 430 -5.14 6.81 17.24
CA ARG A 430 -6.24 5.86 17.49
C ARG A 430 -7.51 6.33 16.76
N GLY A 431 -8.28 5.40 16.20
CA GLY A 431 -9.57 5.70 15.56
C GLY A 431 -9.51 6.17 14.10
N ASN A 432 -8.70 5.53 13.24
CA ASN A 432 -8.57 5.81 11.81
C ASN A 432 -8.12 7.25 11.45
N THR A 433 -7.52 7.98 12.39
CA THR A 433 -7.05 9.34 12.14
C THR A 433 -5.58 9.32 11.74
N GLN A 434 -5.22 10.09 10.71
CA GLN A 434 -3.85 10.25 10.24
C GLN A 434 -3.63 11.71 9.82
N PHE A 435 -2.39 12.18 9.98
CA PHE A 435 -1.99 13.55 9.68
C PHE A 435 -0.47 13.63 9.52
N ILE A 436 0.03 14.76 9.04
CA ILE A 436 1.48 15.04 9.01
C ILE A 436 1.79 15.96 10.18
N GLY A 437 2.75 15.57 11.04
CA GLY A 437 3.11 16.34 12.22
C GLY A 437 4.60 16.63 12.31
N CYS A 438 4.94 17.76 12.92
CA CYS A 438 6.33 18.14 13.21
C CYS A 438 6.92 17.31 14.37
N SER A 439 8.17 16.91 14.23
CA SER A 439 8.92 16.17 15.27
C SER A 439 9.21 17.00 16.52
N ARG A 440 9.12 18.33 16.45
CA ARG A 440 9.35 19.26 17.56
C ARG A 440 8.09 19.64 18.34
N TYR A 441 7.00 18.88 18.25
CA TYR A 441 5.84 19.09 19.12
C TYR A 441 6.22 18.77 20.59
N PRO A 442 5.81 19.57 21.60
CA PRO A 442 4.81 20.65 21.55
C PRO A 442 5.33 22.02 21.10
N ASP A 443 6.65 22.23 21.03
CA ASP A 443 7.26 23.53 20.67
C ASP A 443 6.89 24.01 19.27
N CYS A 444 6.54 23.10 18.36
CA CYS A 444 5.97 23.41 17.05
C CYS A 444 4.69 22.59 16.81
N SER A 445 3.55 23.27 16.69
CA SER A 445 2.22 22.70 16.47
C SER A 445 1.84 22.51 15.00
N PHE A 446 2.73 22.88 14.06
CA PHE A 446 2.49 22.74 12.63
C PHE A 446 2.09 21.32 12.25
N ASN A 447 0.96 21.21 11.55
CA ASN A 447 0.42 19.95 11.07
C ASN A 447 -0.34 20.13 9.75
N ILE A 448 -0.42 19.05 8.96
CA ILE A 448 -1.24 18.99 7.75
C ILE A 448 -2.25 17.86 7.94
N GLY A 449 -3.54 18.19 7.85
CA GLY A 449 -4.61 17.22 7.90
C GLY A 449 -4.56 16.28 6.70
N LEU A 450 -4.74 14.99 6.94
CA LEU A 450 -4.91 14.01 5.88
C LEU A 450 -6.31 13.39 5.98
N PRO A 451 -6.91 12.93 4.87
CA PRO A 451 -8.15 12.17 4.93
C PRO A 451 -8.00 10.97 5.88
N THR A 452 -9.08 10.56 6.53
CA THR A 452 -9.03 9.45 7.50
C THR A 452 -8.60 8.14 6.82
N ALA A 453 -8.04 7.22 7.60
CA ALA A 453 -7.56 5.91 7.12
C ALA A 453 -8.67 5.05 6.48
N GLN A 454 -9.95 5.38 6.69
CA GLN A 454 -11.08 4.79 5.95
C GLN A 454 -10.95 4.99 4.42
N TRP A 455 -10.31 6.07 3.99
CA TRP A 455 -10.05 6.39 2.58
C TRP A 455 -8.68 5.88 2.09
N GLY A 456 -7.93 5.18 2.96
CA GLY A 456 -6.61 4.61 2.68
C GLY A 456 -5.53 5.18 3.60
N PHE A 457 -4.48 4.41 3.87
CA PHE A 457 -3.34 4.85 4.68
C PHE A 457 -2.41 5.73 3.85
N ALA A 458 -1.94 6.81 4.46
CA ALA A 458 -1.01 7.74 3.85
C ALA A 458 0.40 7.16 3.77
N ILE A 459 0.98 7.21 2.58
CA ILE A 459 2.34 6.78 2.31
C ILE A 459 3.10 7.89 1.58
N ARG A 460 4.41 7.93 1.81
CA ARG A 460 5.37 8.78 1.10
C ARG A 460 5.77 8.13 -0.23
N THR A 461 5.99 8.93 -1.27
CA THR A 461 6.78 8.55 -2.45
C THR A 461 8.07 9.37 -2.52
N ASP A 462 9.03 8.93 -3.34
CA ASP A 462 10.35 9.59 -3.40
C ASP A 462 10.34 10.91 -4.19
N GLU A 463 9.24 11.20 -4.89
CA GLU A 463 9.02 12.46 -5.58
C GLU A 463 8.94 13.61 -4.57
N LYS A 464 9.66 14.71 -4.83
CA LYS A 464 9.73 15.89 -3.96
C LYS A 464 9.22 17.12 -4.69
N CYS A 465 8.55 17.99 -3.95
CA CYS A 465 8.14 19.28 -4.46
C CYS A 465 9.38 20.16 -4.72
N GLU A 466 9.49 20.75 -5.91
CA GLU A 466 10.60 21.65 -6.26
C GLU A 466 10.66 22.90 -5.36
N LYS A 467 9.49 23.44 -4.97
CA LYS A 467 9.39 24.67 -4.17
C LYS A 467 9.56 24.44 -2.68
N HIS A 468 8.92 23.40 -2.16
CA HIS A 468 8.78 23.19 -0.72
C HIS A 468 9.59 22.00 -0.20
N THR A 469 10.23 21.23 -1.08
CA THR A 469 11.11 20.08 -0.78
C THR A 469 10.45 18.93 0.00
N LEU A 470 9.13 18.99 0.23
CA LEU A 470 8.37 17.91 0.83
C LEU A 470 8.06 16.81 -0.17
N ASN A 471 8.13 15.58 0.31
CA ASN A 471 7.77 14.40 -0.46
C ASN A 471 6.26 14.35 -0.76
N PHE A 472 5.94 13.75 -1.91
CA PHE A 472 4.58 13.49 -2.36
C PHE A 472 3.90 12.42 -1.50
N VAL A 473 2.59 12.59 -1.27
CA VAL A 473 1.78 11.71 -0.43
C VAL A 473 0.63 11.09 -1.23
N ARG A 474 0.41 9.80 -1.01
CA ARG A 474 -0.64 8.99 -1.62
C ARG A 474 -1.40 8.23 -0.53
N LEU A 475 -2.72 8.12 -0.65
CA LEU A 475 -3.54 7.24 0.18
C LEU A 475 -3.73 5.90 -0.53
N VAL A 476 -3.55 4.81 0.21
CA VAL A 476 -3.75 3.46 -0.33
C VAL A 476 -4.68 2.63 0.54
N ARG A 477 -5.70 2.04 -0.09
CA ARG A 477 -6.67 1.13 0.53
C ARG A 477 -6.76 -0.15 -0.29
N LYS A 478 -6.84 -1.31 0.38
CA LYS A 478 -7.04 -2.61 -0.28
C LYS A 478 -8.32 -2.61 -1.11
N GLY A 479 -8.23 -3.03 -2.37
CA GLY A 479 -9.36 -3.15 -3.29
C GLY A 479 -9.84 -1.82 -3.92
N ALA A 480 -9.14 -0.71 -3.69
CA ALA A 480 -9.44 0.59 -4.32
C ALA A 480 -8.22 1.11 -5.08
N ARG A 481 -8.45 1.94 -6.11
CA ARG A 481 -7.37 2.67 -6.80
C ARG A 481 -6.68 3.62 -5.79
N PRO A 482 -5.34 3.76 -5.84
CA PRO A 482 -4.65 4.73 -5.00
C PRO A 482 -5.16 6.15 -5.24
N TRP A 483 -5.28 6.93 -4.16
CA TRP A 483 -5.69 8.33 -4.23
C TRP A 483 -4.48 9.22 -3.97
N ASP A 484 -4.05 9.92 -5.01
CA ASP A 484 -2.97 10.90 -4.93
C ASP A 484 -3.44 12.17 -4.23
N ILE A 485 -2.84 12.44 -3.07
CA ILE A 485 -3.01 13.71 -2.35
C ILE A 485 -2.12 14.78 -2.97
N GLY A 486 -1.00 14.36 -3.58
CA GLY A 486 -0.02 15.27 -4.18
C GLY A 486 1.05 15.69 -3.19
N PHE A 487 1.62 16.87 -3.41
CA PHE A 487 2.52 17.50 -2.45
C PHE A 487 1.71 18.15 -1.33
N PRO A 488 1.79 17.63 -0.09
CA PRO A 488 0.82 17.94 0.96
C PRO A 488 0.79 19.43 1.34
N LEU A 489 1.95 20.11 1.37
CA LEU A 489 1.99 21.54 1.67
C LEU A 489 1.44 22.38 0.51
N CYS A 490 1.75 22.04 -0.74
CA CYS A 490 1.15 22.74 -1.90
C CYS A 490 -0.37 22.60 -1.91
N HIS A 491 -0.87 21.39 -1.62
CA HIS A 491 -2.30 21.15 -1.52
C HIS A 491 -2.92 22.00 -0.39
N GLN A 492 -2.30 22.03 0.80
CA GLN A 492 -2.76 22.85 1.93
C GLN A 492 -2.82 24.34 1.56
N ILE A 493 -1.77 24.88 0.93
CA ILE A 493 -1.71 26.28 0.48
C ILE A 493 -2.85 26.57 -0.50
N ASN A 494 -2.96 25.76 -1.55
CA ASN A 494 -3.95 25.96 -2.61
C ASN A 494 -5.38 25.84 -2.08
N SER A 495 -5.65 24.84 -1.23
CA SER A 495 -7.01 24.59 -0.71
C SER A 495 -7.52 25.67 0.23
N ASN A 496 -6.62 26.41 0.89
CA ASN A 496 -6.99 27.44 1.86
C ASN A 496 -6.89 28.86 1.28
N ARG A 497 -6.33 29.03 0.08
CA ARG A 497 -6.15 30.35 -0.54
C ARG A 497 -7.46 31.10 -0.71
N GLU A 498 -8.47 30.48 -1.32
CA GLU A 498 -9.80 31.12 -1.50
C GLU A 498 -10.41 31.57 -0.17
N SER A 499 -10.18 30.81 0.91
CA SER A 499 -10.70 31.16 2.23
C SER A 499 -9.98 32.36 2.85
N LEU A 500 -8.68 32.52 2.58
CA LEU A 500 -7.91 33.69 2.99
C LEU A 500 -8.33 34.93 2.18
N GLU A 501 -8.59 34.76 0.88
CA GLU A 501 -9.09 35.83 -0.01
C GLU A 501 -10.54 36.27 0.32
N GLU A 502 -11.30 35.48 1.09
CA GLU A 502 -12.61 35.90 1.62
C GLU A 502 -12.53 36.87 2.80
N ILE A 503 -11.33 37.13 3.35
CA ILE A 503 -11.10 38.09 4.43
C ILE A 503 -11.12 39.51 3.83
N PRO A 504 -12.10 40.38 4.18
CA PRO A 504 -12.26 41.70 3.55
C PRO A 504 -11.03 42.60 3.68
N SER A 505 -10.31 42.49 4.80
CA SER A 505 -9.09 43.25 5.05
C SER A 505 -7.84 42.69 4.37
N ALA A 506 -7.91 41.55 3.67
CA ALA A 506 -6.78 40.91 2.99
C ALA A 506 -6.91 40.97 1.46
N ASP A 507 -6.17 41.87 0.82
CA ASP A 507 -6.00 41.84 -0.63
C ASP A 507 -5.08 40.67 -1.07
N LYS A 508 -5.01 40.42 -2.38
CA LYS A 508 -4.23 39.30 -2.94
C LYS A 508 -2.74 39.36 -2.55
N GLU A 509 -2.17 40.55 -2.50
CA GLU A 509 -0.76 40.74 -2.16
C GLU A 509 -0.49 40.47 -0.66
N LEU A 510 -1.42 40.87 0.21
CA LEU A 510 -1.39 40.54 1.62
C LEU A 510 -1.60 39.04 1.85
N VAL A 511 -2.48 38.38 1.09
CA VAL A 511 -2.62 36.91 1.14
C VAL A 511 -1.33 36.21 0.74
N ASP A 512 -0.62 36.68 -0.29
CA ASP A 512 0.68 36.14 -0.68
C ASP A 512 1.73 36.31 0.44
N ARG A 513 1.77 37.48 1.08
CA ARG A 513 2.65 37.72 2.25
C ARG A 513 2.32 36.83 3.44
N ILE A 514 1.02 36.61 3.72
CA ILE A 514 0.55 35.70 4.77
C ILE A 514 1.07 34.28 4.53
N GLN A 515 0.91 33.77 3.31
CA GLN A 515 1.39 32.43 2.94
C GLN A 515 2.91 32.32 2.95
N ALA A 516 3.62 33.35 2.49
CA ALA A 516 5.08 33.45 2.56
C ALA A 516 5.60 33.46 4.01
N SER A 517 4.80 33.98 4.94
CA SER A 517 5.09 34.02 6.38
C SER A 517 4.68 32.75 7.14
N HIS A 518 4.44 31.66 6.40
CA HIS A 518 4.04 30.34 6.91
C HIS A 518 2.71 30.32 7.68
N ILE A 519 1.80 31.24 7.35
CA ILE A 519 0.43 31.23 7.83
C ILE A 519 -0.45 30.73 6.67
N TYR A 520 -1.02 29.54 6.80
CA TYR A 520 -1.65 28.82 5.69
C TYR A 520 -3.16 28.71 5.81
N THR A 521 -3.75 29.00 6.97
CA THR A 521 -5.19 28.85 7.22
C THR A 521 -5.79 30.09 7.89
N VAL A 522 -7.09 30.31 7.67
CA VAL A 522 -7.84 31.37 8.37
C VAL A 522 -7.84 31.16 9.88
N ALA A 523 -7.82 29.91 10.34
CA ALA A 523 -7.76 29.58 11.77
C ALA A 523 -6.44 30.05 12.41
N GLU A 524 -5.31 29.88 11.74
CA GLU A 524 -4.02 30.39 12.22
C GLU A 524 -4.03 31.92 12.35
N LEU A 525 -4.62 32.65 11.40
CA LEU A 525 -4.81 34.10 11.50
C LEU A 525 -5.72 34.48 12.66
N ALA A 526 -6.87 33.83 12.80
CA ALA A 526 -7.85 34.11 13.84
C ALA A 526 -7.31 33.83 15.26
N HIS A 527 -6.36 32.90 15.40
CA HIS A 527 -5.70 32.57 16.66
C HIS A 527 -4.38 33.33 16.88
N SER A 528 -3.91 34.13 15.92
CA SER A 528 -2.70 34.94 16.07
C SER A 528 -2.98 36.23 16.84
N THR A 529 -1.98 36.70 17.59
CA THR A 529 -2.03 38.03 18.20
C THR A 529 -1.75 39.11 17.15
N PRO A 530 -2.37 40.31 17.24
CA PRO A 530 -2.05 41.41 16.35
C PRO A 530 -0.55 41.74 16.33
N GLU A 531 0.13 41.67 17.48
CA GLU A 531 1.56 41.93 17.63
C GLU A 531 2.43 40.93 16.84
N ASP A 532 2.05 39.64 16.84
CA ASP A 532 2.74 38.63 16.05
C ASP A 532 2.56 38.86 14.54
N LEU A 533 1.37 39.30 14.13
CA LEU A 533 1.08 39.60 12.73
C LEU A 533 1.82 40.85 12.24
N VAL A 534 1.98 41.88 13.08
CA VAL A 534 2.84 43.04 12.77
C VAL A 534 4.26 42.58 12.48
N LYS A 535 4.84 41.73 13.35
CA LYS A 535 6.21 41.21 13.18
C LYS A 535 6.37 40.35 11.94
N LYS A 536 5.40 39.48 11.65
CA LYS A 536 5.48 38.53 10.52
C LYS A 536 5.17 39.18 9.18
N LEU A 537 4.16 40.04 9.12
CA LEU A 537 3.60 40.57 7.86
C LEU A 537 4.08 41.98 7.53
N GLY A 538 4.69 42.69 8.50
CA GLY A 538 5.13 44.07 8.33
C GLY A 538 3.96 45.05 8.12
N VAL A 539 2.79 44.76 8.69
CA VAL A 539 1.59 45.61 8.60
C VAL A 539 1.43 46.46 9.87
N PRO A 540 0.77 47.63 9.81
CA PRO A 540 0.45 48.40 11.01
C PRO A 540 -0.42 47.63 12.00
N LEU A 541 -0.30 47.94 13.30
CA LEU A 541 -1.07 47.27 14.36
C LEU A 541 -2.57 47.32 14.11
N GLU A 542 -3.10 48.48 13.69
CA GLU A 542 -4.50 48.66 13.34
C GLU A 542 -4.95 47.67 12.26
N LYS A 543 -4.12 47.48 11.22
CA LYS A 543 -4.39 46.55 10.13
C LYS A 543 -4.31 45.10 10.60
N ALA A 544 -3.37 44.77 11.49
CA ALA A 544 -3.28 43.45 12.10
C ALA A 544 -4.51 43.14 12.97
N THR A 545 -4.99 44.10 13.76
CA THR A 545 -6.21 43.95 14.57
C THR A 545 -7.44 43.75 13.70
N GLU A 546 -7.57 44.53 12.62
CA GLU A 546 -8.64 44.36 11.63
C GLU A 546 -8.59 42.97 11.00
N LEU A 547 -7.40 42.52 10.58
CA LEU A 547 -7.19 41.21 9.96
C LEU A 547 -7.59 40.06 10.88
N THR A 548 -7.20 40.09 12.16
CA THR A 548 -7.59 39.06 13.13
C THR A 548 -9.11 39.04 13.34
N ARG A 549 -9.75 40.21 13.48
CA ARG A 549 -11.21 40.31 13.65
C ARG A 549 -11.95 39.72 12.44
N ASP A 550 -11.55 40.11 11.24
CA ASP A 550 -12.18 39.65 10.01
C ASP A 550 -11.93 38.15 9.79
N ALA A 551 -10.74 37.63 10.14
CA ALA A 551 -10.45 36.21 10.10
C ALA A 551 -11.37 35.40 11.04
N VAL A 552 -11.71 35.90 12.23
CA VAL A 552 -12.68 35.25 13.13
C VAL A 552 -14.06 35.16 12.48
N ILE A 553 -14.51 36.22 11.80
CA ILE A 553 -15.80 36.24 11.08
C ILE A 553 -15.80 35.21 9.95
N VAL A 554 -14.74 35.18 9.13
CA VAL A 554 -14.60 34.22 8.04
C VAL A 554 -14.49 32.79 8.58
N LEU A 555 -13.80 32.56 9.69
CA LEU A 555 -13.68 31.25 10.33
C LEU A 555 -15.05 30.69 10.74
N GLU A 556 -15.91 31.53 11.34
CA GLU A 556 -17.27 31.14 11.71
C GLU A 556 -18.13 30.84 10.46
N LYS A 557 -17.97 31.63 9.39
CA LYS A 557 -18.61 31.37 8.09
C LYS A 557 -18.19 30.01 7.50
N LEU A 558 -16.89 29.68 7.56
CA LEU A 558 -16.36 28.40 7.10
C LEU A 558 -16.86 27.22 7.94
N ARG A 559 -17.05 27.43 9.26
CA ARG A 559 -17.65 26.43 10.16
C ARG A 559 -19.09 26.10 9.72
N ARG A 560 -19.93 27.12 9.52
CA ARG A 560 -21.33 26.95 9.05
C ARG A 560 -21.43 26.26 7.69
N ARG A 561 -20.54 26.61 6.75
CA ARG A 561 -20.42 25.93 5.44
C ARG A 561 -20.07 24.46 5.60
N SER A 562 -19.15 24.13 6.51
CA SER A 562 -18.72 22.76 6.78
C SER A 562 -19.85 21.93 7.40
N GLU A 563 -20.63 22.52 8.32
CA GLU A 563 -21.83 21.90 8.89
C GLU A 563 -22.88 21.62 7.82
N CYS A 564 -23.16 22.58 6.93
CA CYS A 564 -24.07 22.39 5.81
C CYS A 564 -23.59 21.28 4.85
N ARG A 565 -22.29 21.26 4.52
CA ARG A 565 -21.68 20.20 3.70
C ARG A 565 -21.87 18.82 4.34
N LYS A 566 -21.64 18.70 5.64
CA LYS A 566 -21.84 17.45 6.39
C LYS A 566 -23.31 17.03 6.35
N PHE A 567 -24.23 17.95 6.67
CA PHE A 567 -25.67 17.72 6.62
C PHE A 567 -26.12 17.19 5.24
N MET A 568 -25.67 17.83 4.16
CA MET A 568 -26.02 17.45 2.78
C MET A 568 -25.44 16.08 2.42
N ARG A 569 -24.19 15.80 2.78
CA ARG A 569 -23.55 14.50 2.51
C ARG A 569 -24.26 13.34 3.20
N ASP A 570 -24.78 13.57 4.41
CA ASP A 570 -25.46 12.53 5.19
C ASP A 570 -26.86 12.19 4.63
N ARG A 571 -27.45 13.08 3.82
CA ARG A 571 -28.83 12.97 3.29
C ARG A 571 -28.93 12.74 1.79
N LEU A 572 -27.93 13.15 1.03
CA LEU A 572 -27.88 12.95 -0.42
C LEU A 572 -27.26 11.60 -0.77
N ILE A 573 -28.00 10.80 -1.53
CA ILE A 573 -27.50 9.52 -2.05
C ILE A 573 -26.72 9.80 -3.36
N PRO A 574 -25.42 9.44 -3.45
CA PRO A 574 -24.64 9.61 -4.67
C PRO A 574 -25.21 8.77 -5.83
N ARG A 575 -25.30 9.34 -7.05
CA ARG A 575 -25.73 8.63 -8.28
C ARG A 575 -24.77 8.90 -9.43
N LYS A 576 -24.79 8.05 -10.47
CA LYS A 576 -23.93 8.21 -11.66
C LYS A 576 -24.17 9.59 -12.30
N GLY A 577 -23.11 10.41 -12.42
CA GLY A 577 -23.17 11.78 -12.94
C GLY A 577 -23.49 12.87 -11.91
N ARG A 578 -23.97 12.49 -10.71
CA ARG A 578 -24.45 13.38 -9.65
C ARG A 578 -23.76 13.09 -8.32
N SER A 579 -22.72 13.87 -7.99
CA SER A 579 -22.04 13.82 -6.69
C SER A 579 -22.56 14.92 -5.75
N SER A 580 -22.49 14.69 -4.44
CA SER A 580 -22.80 15.70 -3.43
C SER A 580 -21.96 16.97 -3.60
N ALA A 581 -20.71 16.83 -4.05
CA ALA A 581 -19.83 17.95 -4.37
C ALA A 581 -20.37 18.83 -5.52
N LYS A 582 -20.89 18.23 -6.61
CA LYS A 582 -21.48 18.98 -7.73
C LYS A 582 -22.75 19.74 -7.30
N ILE A 583 -23.60 19.11 -6.49
CA ILE A 583 -24.82 19.75 -5.98
C ILE A 583 -24.45 20.90 -5.06
N LEU A 584 -23.49 20.71 -4.16
CA LEU A 584 -23.01 21.77 -3.26
C LEU A 584 -22.38 22.94 -4.02
N ALA A 585 -21.69 22.69 -5.13
CA ALA A 585 -21.17 23.75 -5.99
C ALA A 585 -22.33 24.55 -6.62
N ALA A 586 -23.31 23.88 -7.23
CA ALA A 586 -24.48 24.55 -7.82
C ALA A 586 -25.31 25.33 -6.77
N LEU A 587 -25.41 24.82 -5.54
CA LEU A 587 -26.07 25.52 -4.43
C LEU A 587 -25.24 26.73 -3.97
N LYS A 588 -23.90 26.61 -3.89
CA LYS A 588 -23.01 27.74 -3.60
C LYS A 588 -23.18 28.85 -4.65
N ASP A 589 -23.25 28.49 -5.93
CA ASP A 589 -23.45 29.44 -7.04
C ASP A 589 -24.84 30.10 -6.98
N ALA A 590 -25.84 29.41 -6.44
CA ALA A 590 -27.16 29.96 -6.14
C ALA A 590 -27.21 30.72 -4.79
N GLY A 591 -26.07 30.95 -4.14
CA GLY A 591 -25.96 31.68 -2.87
C GLY A 591 -26.26 30.86 -1.61
N ILE A 592 -26.63 29.59 -1.73
CA ILE A 592 -26.95 28.71 -0.60
C ILE A 592 -25.66 28.10 -0.06
N THR A 593 -25.10 28.71 0.97
CA THR A 593 -23.79 28.31 1.52
C THR A 593 -23.82 27.75 2.93
N ASP A 594 -24.94 27.89 3.66
CA ASP A 594 -25.10 27.35 5.01
C ASP A 594 -26.54 26.81 5.24
N LEU A 595 -26.75 26.20 6.41
CA LEU A 595 -28.04 25.61 6.78
C LEU A 595 -29.16 26.63 6.93
N SER A 596 -28.84 27.88 7.30
CA SER A 596 -29.84 28.94 7.45
C SER A 596 -30.43 29.34 6.10
N LEU A 597 -29.58 29.41 5.08
CA LEU A 597 -29.95 29.71 3.70
C LEU A 597 -30.65 28.51 3.06
N LEU A 598 -30.18 27.29 3.34
CA LEU A 598 -30.81 26.06 2.86
C LEU A 598 -32.22 25.87 3.42
N ALA A 599 -32.43 26.14 4.72
CA ALA A 599 -33.74 26.02 5.36
C ALA A 599 -34.79 27.00 4.78
N LYS A 600 -34.33 28.10 4.17
CA LYS A 600 -35.16 29.15 3.54
C LYS A 600 -35.17 29.08 2.02
N ALA A 601 -34.49 28.10 1.42
CA ALA A 601 -34.31 28.02 -0.01
C ALA A 601 -35.62 27.67 -0.73
N ASP A 602 -35.79 28.24 -1.93
CA ASP A 602 -36.86 27.86 -2.85
C ASP A 602 -36.62 26.42 -3.35
N PRO A 603 -37.61 25.51 -3.23
CA PRO A 603 -37.55 24.17 -3.82
C PRO A 603 -37.07 24.15 -5.29
N ALA A 604 -37.43 25.14 -6.11
CA ALA A 604 -37.00 25.21 -7.51
C ALA A 604 -35.47 25.32 -7.64
N THR A 605 -34.81 25.99 -6.70
CA THR A 605 -33.35 26.16 -6.68
C THR A 605 -32.63 24.82 -6.44
N LEU A 606 -33.14 23.99 -5.53
CA LEU A 606 -32.59 22.66 -5.26
C LEU A 606 -32.80 21.72 -6.45
N LYS A 607 -33.97 21.77 -7.09
CA LYS A 607 -34.26 21.00 -8.30
C LYS A 607 -33.32 21.36 -9.43
N LYS A 608 -33.07 22.66 -9.65
CA LYS A 608 -32.10 23.15 -10.65
C LYS A 608 -30.66 22.72 -10.33
N ALA A 609 -30.32 22.58 -9.04
CA ALA A 609 -29.04 22.01 -8.59
C ALA A 609 -28.97 20.47 -8.76
N GLY A 610 -30.01 19.84 -9.31
CA GLY A 610 -30.06 18.43 -9.65
C GLY A 610 -30.65 17.53 -8.55
N VAL A 611 -31.32 18.09 -7.55
CA VAL A 611 -32.02 17.34 -6.49
C VAL A 611 -33.39 16.85 -7.00
N SER A 612 -33.79 15.61 -6.72
CA SER A 612 -35.11 15.12 -7.15
C SER A 612 -36.24 15.79 -6.36
N ASP A 613 -37.47 15.69 -6.85
CA ASP A 613 -38.64 16.24 -6.14
C ASP A 613 -38.78 15.69 -4.72
N ALA A 614 -38.77 14.36 -4.58
CA ALA A 614 -38.87 13.69 -3.28
C ALA A 614 -37.70 14.02 -2.34
N GLU A 615 -36.49 14.14 -2.88
CA GLU A 615 -35.31 14.52 -2.09
C GLU A 615 -35.37 16.00 -1.68
N THR A 616 -35.93 16.88 -2.51
CA THR A 616 -36.05 18.31 -2.25
C THR A 616 -36.96 18.57 -1.05
N GLU A 617 -38.14 17.94 -1.02
CA GLU A 617 -39.07 18.06 0.10
C GLU A 617 -38.45 17.57 1.42
N GLN A 618 -37.83 16.39 1.39
CA GLN A 618 -37.18 15.83 2.58
C GLN A 618 -36.00 16.68 3.05
N LEU A 619 -35.14 17.14 2.12
CA LEU A 619 -33.96 17.94 2.47
C LEU A 619 -34.34 19.28 3.08
N LEU A 620 -35.34 19.97 2.53
CA LEU A 620 -35.81 21.24 3.08
C LEU A 620 -36.46 21.04 4.44
N SER A 621 -37.27 20.00 4.60
CA SER A 621 -37.88 19.64 5.89
C SER A 621 -36.81 19.37 6.95
N ASP A 622 -35.82 18.52 6.63
CA ASP A 622 -34.72 18.20 7.53
C ASP A 622 -33.84 19.42 7.83
N ALA A 623 -33.59 20.27 6.83
CA ALA A 623 -32.77 21.47 7.00
C ALA A 623 -33.44 22.45 7.95
N LYS A 624 -34.76 22.67 7.79
CA LYS A 624 -35.59 23.44 8.72
C LYS A 624 -35.53 22.86 10.13
N ILE A 625 -35.69 21.54 10.27
CA ILE A 625 -35.61 20.86 11.58
C ILE A 625 -34.26 21.13 12.24
N VAL A 626 -33.15 20.88 11.56
CA VAL A 626 -31.81 21.03 12.14
C VAL A 626 -31.52 22.49 12.47
N TYR A 627 -31.76 23.41 11.52
CA TYR A 627 -31.51 24.84 11.69
C TYR A 627 -32.36 25.44 12.83
N HIS A 628 -33.68 25.28 12.77
CA HIS A 628 -34.56 25.87 13.78
C HIS A 628 -34.42 25.21 15.15
N SER A 629 -34.05 23.92 15.22
CA SER A 629 -33.68 23.30 16.50
C SER A 629 -32.47 23.97 17.13
N GLN A 630 -31.47 24.37 16.34
CA GLN A 630 -30.31 25.10 16.85
C GLN A 630 -30.71 26.49 17.33
N VAL A 631 -31.48 27.23 16.54
CA VAL A 631 -32.03 28.54 16.92
C VAL A 631 -32.82 28.44 18.24
N LEU A 632 -33.71 27.46 18.37
CA LEU A 632 -34.50 27.28 19.59
C LEU A 632 -33.64 26.86 20.80
N LYS A 633 -32.52 26.14 20.61
CA LYS A 633 -31.56 25.87 21.69
C LYS A 633 -30.86 27.15 22.13
N GLU A 634 -30.46 28.01 21.19
CA GLU A 634 -29.85 29.32 21.47
C GLU A 634 -30.83 30.24 22.22
N ILE A 635 -32.13 30.18 21.90
CA ILE A 635 -33.21 30.86 22.64
C ILE A 635 -33.42 30.27 24.06
N GLY A 636 -32.84 29.09 24.34
CA GLY A 636 -32.89 28.45 25.65
C GLY A 636 -34.06 27.47 25.83
N ILE A 637 -34.51 26.83 24.75
CA ILE A 637 -35.45 25.70 24.80
C ILE A 637 -34.68 24.39 25.05
N PRO A 638 -35.05 23.60 26.09
CA PRO A 638 -34.35 22.35 26.40
C PRO A 638 -34.47 21.29 25.30
N ALA A 639 -33.41 20.51 25.09
CA ALA A 639 -33.38 19.46 24.07
C ALA A 639 -34.52 18.42 24.20
N VAL A 640 -34.91 18.09 25.44
CA VAL A 640 -36.02 17.17 25.73
C VAL A 640 -37.36 17.72 25.22
N SER A 641 -37.58 19.03 25.35
CA SER A 641 -38.78 19.71 24.89
C SER A 641 -38.79 19.87 23.37
N LEU A 642 -37.64 20.15 22.76
CA LEU A 642 -37.50 20.23 21.30
C LEU A 642 -37.92 18.94 20.61
N LYS A 643 -37.52 17.78 21.15
CA LYS A 643 -37.94 16.48 20.60
C LYS A 643 -39.46 16.38 20.50
N LYS A 644 -40.19 16.83 21.53
CA LYS A 644 -41.66 16.82 21.55
C LYS A 644 -42.27 17.81 20.57
N TYR A 645 -41.69 19.01 20.41
CA TYR A 645 -42.15 19.98 19.41
C TYR A 645 -41.94 19.49 17.97
N ILE A 646 -40.77 18.92 17.67
CA ILE A 646 -40.45 18.37 16.35
C ILE A 646 -41.40 17.22 16.00
N THR A 647 -41.64 16.27 16.93
CA THR A 647 -42.61 15.19 16.72
C THR A 647 -44.03 15.72 16.48
N ALA A 648 -44.38 16.86 17.07
CA ALA A 648 -45.66 17.54 16.87
C ALA A 648 -45.73 18.42 15.61
N GLY A 649 -44.67 18.45 14.79
CA GLY A 649 -44.58 19.28 13.58
C GLY A 649 -44.40 20.78 13.85
N VAL A 650 -44.01 21.17 15.06
CA VAL A 650 -43.76 22.56 15.46
C VAL A 650 -42.24 22.80 15.45
N VAL A 651 -41.74 23.27 14.31
CA VAL A 651 -40.30 23.38 14.05
C VAL A 651 -39.87 24.85 13.97
N GLU A 652 -40.63 25.68 13.26
CA GLU A 652 -40.31 27.08 13.04
C GLU A 652 -40.60 27.91 14.30
N PRO A 653 -39.70 28.81 14.74
CA PRO A 653 -39.91 29.70 15.89
C PRO A 653 -41.22 30.49 15.80
N GLU A 654 -41.60 30.93 14.61
CA GLU A 654 -42.83 31.69 14.35
C GLU A 654 -44.09 30.90 14.73
N ALA A 655 -44.06 29.57 14.61
CA ALA A 655 -45.18 28.71 14.98
C ALA A 655 -45.50 28.76 16.48
N PHE A 656 -44.51 29.09 17.33
CA PHE A 656 -44.73 29.28 18.76
C PHE A 656 -45.58 30.52 19.07
N CYS A 657 -45.49 31.55 18.23
CA CYS A 657 -46.29 32.77 18.38
C CYS A 657 -47.63 32.71 17.64
N ALA A 658 -47.74 31.87 16.61
CA ALA A 658 -48.98 31.67 15.86
C ALA A 658 -49.98 30.73 16.57
N LEU A 659 -49.49 29.76 17.34
CA LEU A 659 -50.34 28.77 18.02
C LEU A 659 -50.58 29.15 19.48
N SER A 660 -51.79 28.86 19.99
CA SER A 660 -52.07 29.03 21.41
C SER A 660 -51.23 28.05 22.25
N SER A 661 -50.79 28.49 23.43
CA SER A 661 -50.04 27.62 24.36
C SER A 661 -50.84 26.34 24.73
N ALA A 662 -52.16 26.42 24.72
CA ALA A 662 -53.06 25.28 24.92
C ALA A 662 -52.96 24.26 23.78
N ALA A 663 -53.05 24.72 22.53
CA ALA A 663 -52.93 23.87 21.35
C ALA A 663 -51.54 23.21 21.26
N LEU A 664 -50.48 23.95 21.62
CA LEU A 664 -49.12 23.41 21.67
C LEU A 664 -48.96 22.37 22.79
N SER A 665 -49.54 22.60 23.96
CA SER A 665 -49.54 21.65 25.09
C SER A 665 -50.25 20.34 24.72
N GLU A 666 -51.41 20.43 24.07
CA GLU A 666 -52.17 19.27 23.59
C GLU A 666 -51.42 18.50 22.50
N LYS A 667 -50.88 19.18 21.49
CA LYS A 667 -50.11 18.55 20.41
C LYS A 667 -48.83 17.86 20.89
N THR A 668 -48.18 18.37 21.93
CA THR A 668 -46.86 17.89 22.37
C THR A 668 -46.91 16.98 23.60
N GLY A 669 -48.05 16.90 24.29
CA GLY A 669 -48.16 16.21 25.59
C GLY A 669 -47.28 16.82 26.68
N MET A 670 -46.90 18.10 26.56
CA MET A 670 -46.16 18.84 27.60
C MET A 670 -47.12 19.60 28.50
N SER A 671 -46.71 19.83 29.76
CA SER A 671 -47.53 20.64 30.67
C SER A 671 -47.69 22.07 30.14
N LEU A 672 -48.88 22.63 30.30
CA LEU A 672 -49.23 23.96 29.82
C LEU A 672 -48.27 25.03 30.34
N SER A 673 -47.85 24.94 31.60
CA SER A 673 -46.88 25.85 32.22
C SER A 673 -45.50 25.79 31.55
N THR A 674 -45.06 24.60 31.13
CA THR A 674 -43.80 24.42 30.40
C THR A 674 -43.89 25.04 29.01
N VAL A 675 -44.99 24.78 28.30
CA VAL A 675 -45.21 25.34 26.96
C VAL A 675 -45.31 26.87 27.00
N GLN A 676 -46.02 27.44 27.98
CA GLN A 676 -46.12 28.88 28.18
C GLN A 676 -44.75 29.53 28.37
N LYS A 677 -43.85 28.93 29.17
CA LYS A 677 -42.48 29.42 29.33
C LYS A 677 -41.69 29.39 28.01
N HIS A 678 -41.87 28.36 27.19
CA HIS A 678 -41.20 28.27 25.90
C HIS A 678 -41.72 29.30 24.89
N VAL A 679 -43.05 29.46 24.80
CA VAL A 679 -43.69 30.47 23.93
C VAL A 679 -43.25 31.87 24.32
N ASP A 680 -43.18 32.17 25.62
CA ASP A 680 -42.71 33.46 26.17
C ASP A 680 -41.28 33.77 25.72
N LYS A 681 -40.35 32.81 25.87
CA LYS A 681 -38.96 32.96 25.40
C LYS A 681 -38.88 33.18 23.89
N VAL A 682 -39.58 32.38 23.11
CA VAL A 682 -39.53 32.45 21.63
C VAL A 682 -40.14 33.75 21.12
N CYS A 683 -41.31 34.17 21.62
CA CYS A 683 -41.93 35.41 21.16
C CYS A 683 -41.18 36.65 21.62
N THR A 684 -40.54 36.61 22.81
CA THR A 684 -39.64 37.69 23.25
C THR A 684 -38.43 37.80 22.31
N TYR A 685 -37.79 36.67 21.97
CA TYR A 685 -36.66 36.65 21.04
C TYR A 685 -37.05 37.18 19.63
N LEU A 686 -38.25 36.82 19.15
CA LEU A 686 -38.78 37.28 17.86
C LEU A 686 -39.40 38.69 17.89
N GLN A 687 -39.44 39.35 19.04
CA GLN A 687 -40.12 40.64 19.24
C GLN A 687 -41.60 40.61 18.80
N LYS A 688 -42.31 39.50 19.08
CA LYS A 688 -43.73 39.30 18.77
C LYS A 688 -44.60 39.29 20.04
N PRO A 689 -45.87 39.69 19.95
CA PRO A 689 -46.77 39.67 21.10
C PRO A 689 -46.94 38.23 21.63
N VAL A 690 -46.78 38.06 22.95
CA VAL A 690 -46.93 36.75 23.61
C VAL A 690 -48.42 36.40 23.68
N PRO A 691 -48.85 35.21 23.20
CA PRO A 691 -50.23 34.77 23.34
C PRO A 691 -50.73 34.77 24.79
N LYS A 692 -51.99 35.16 25.01
CA LYS A 692 -52.60 35.29 26.35
C LYS A 692 -52.51 33.97 27.13
N LYS A 693 -52.00 34.02 28.36
CA LYS A 693 -51.83 32.86 29.26
C LYS A 693 -53.19 32.47 29.88
N PHE A 694 -53.57 31.20 29.77
CA PHE A 694 -54.76 30.64 30.41
C PHE A 694 -54.35 29.49 31.35
N SER A 695 -55.07 29.30 32.46
CA SER A 695 -54.85 28.18 33.36
C SER A 695 -55.52 26.89 32.85
N LYS A 696 -55.04 25.73 33.31
CA LYS A 696 -55.63 24.42 32.95
C LYS A 696 -57.12 24.35 33.35
N LEU A 697 -57.45 24.89 34.53
CA LEU A 697 -58.82 24.96 35.04
C LEU A 697 -59.73 25.84 34.17
N GLN A 698 -59.21 26.97 33.68
CA GLN A 698 -59.94 27.86 32.76
C GLN A 698 -60.23 27.16 31.43
N ILE A 699 -59.28 26.40 30.89
CA ILE A 699 -59.45 25.66 29.64
C ILE A 699 -60.44 24.50 29.80
N GLU A 700 -60.36 23.72 30.88
CA GLU A 700 -61.31 22.63 31.13
C GLU A 700 -62.74 23.15 31.35
N ARG A 701 -62.88 24.24 32.11
CA ARG A 701 -64.16 24.94 32.29
C ARG A 701 -64.69 25.48 30.95
N GLY A 702 -63.84 26.09 30.15
CA GLY A 702 -64.19 26.62 28.83
C GLY A 702 -64.59 25.54 27.82
N LYS A 703 -63.86 24.41 27.76
CA LYS A 703 -64.24 23.23 26.95
C LYS A 703 -65.63 22.72 27.36
N LYS A 704 -65.89 22.60 28.68
CA LYS A 704 -67.19 22.16 29.20
C LYS A 704 -68.32 23.14 28.86
N GLN A 705 -68.05 24.45 28.93
CA GLN A 705 -69.01 25.49 28.55
C GLN A 705 -69.32 25.46 27.05
N LEU A 706 -68.32 25.33 26.19
CA LEU A 706 -68.49 25.30 24.73
C LEU A 706 -69.18 24.01 24.27
N LEU A 707 -68.89 22.86 24.86
CA LEU A 707 -69.58 21.59 24.60
C LEU A 707 -71.04 21.59 25.08
N ALA A 708 -71.40 22.45 26.02
CA ALA A 708 -72.79 22.61 26.47
C ALA A 708 -73.64 23.44 25.50
N VAL A 709 -73.06 24.00 24.43
CA VAL A 709 -73.79 24.70 23.37
C VAL A 709 -74.33 23.69 22.37
N SER A 710 -75.65 23.69 22.18
CA SER A 710 -76.30 22.76 21.27
C SER A 710 -75.76 22.92 19.84
N GLY A 711 -75.36 21.81 19.22
CA GLY A 711 -74.80 21.80 17.86
C GLY A 711 -73.29 22.02 17.75
N LEU A 712 -72.57 22.20 18.87
CA LEU A 712 -71.10 22.24 18.92
C LEU A 712 -70.54 20.86 19.26
N SER A 713 -69.93 20.21 18.26
CA SER A 713 -69.25 18.92 18.44
C SER A 713 -67.81 19.10 18.96
N THR A 714 -67.24 18.06 19.57
CA THR A 714 -65.83 18.06 20.05
C THR A 714 -64.83 18.56 18.99
N PRO A 715 -64.89 18.12 17.71
CA PRO A 715 -63.99 18.64 16.67
C PRO A 715 -64.19 20.13 16.36
N GLN A 716 -65.40 20.65 16.51
CA GLN A 716 -65.66 22.08 16.31
C GLN A 716 -65.19 22.92 17.49
N VAL A 717 -65.30 22.42 18.72
CA VAL A 717 -64.70 23.04 19.91
C VAL A 717 -63.18 23.11 19.74
N GLU A 718 -62.52 22.04 19.28
CA GLU A 718 -61.08 22.07 18.99
C GLU A 718 -60.69 23.12 17.94
N LYS A 719 -61.50 23.27 16.88
CA LYS A 719 -61.31 24.32 15.87
C LYS A 719 -61.44 25.72 16.46
N LEU A 720 -62.39 25.94 17.36
CA LEU A 720 -62.55 27.21 18.08
C LEU A 720 -61.37 27.51 19.02
N PHE A 721 -60.85 26.50 19.73
CA PHE A 721 -59.65 26.63 20.55
C PHE A 721 -58.40 26.96 19.73
N LYS A 722 -58.27 26.38 18.52
CA LYS A 722 -57.22 26.73 17.57
C LYS A 722 -57.34 28.18 17.07
N ALA A 723 -58.57 28.69 16.97
CA ALA A 723 -58.87 30.08 16.63
C ALA A 723 -58.77 31.06 17.81
N GLY A 724 -58.31 30.61 18.99
CA GLY A 724 -58.13 31.47 20.17
C GLY A 724 -59.38 31.67 21.03
N ILE A 725 -60.48 30.97 20.72
CA ILE A 725 -61.72 30.99 21.51
C ILE A 725 -61.65 29.92 22.59
N VAL A 726 -61.45 30.35 23.83
CA VAL A 726 -61.12 29.44 24.95
C VAL A 726 -62.29 29.15 25.88
N ASP A 727 -63.40 29.89 25.79
CA ASP A 727 -64.61 29.71 26.59
C ASP A 727 -65.84 30.31 25.86
N GLY A 728 -67.02 30.17 26.47
CA GLY A 728 -68.28 30.66 25.89
C GLY A 728 -68.38 32.19 25.83
N ASP A 729 -67.72 32.91 26.74
CA ASP A 729 -67.73 34.37 26.77
C ASP A 729 -66.83 34.95 25.67
N ALA A 730 -65.68 34.32 25.43
CA ALA A 730 -64.81 34.61 24.30
C ALA A 730 -65.54 34.36 22.97
N LEU A 731 -66.34 33.29 22.86
CA LEU A 731 -67.13 33.02 21.65
C LEU A 731 -68.21 34.07 21.45
N LEU A 732 -68.88 34.52 22.51
CA LEU A 732 -69.90 35.57 22.48
C LEU A 732 -69.34 36.95 22.10
N ALA A 733 -68.15 37.29 22.58
CA ALA A 733 -67.52 38.59 22.37
C ALA A 733 -66.78 38.69 21.02
N ALA A 734 -66.47 37.57 20.38
CA ALA A 734 -65.67 37.54 19.17
C ALA A 734 -66.47 37.91 17.92
N ASP A 735 -65.80 38.57 16.97
CA ASP A 735 -66.37 38.87 15.65
C ASP A 735 -66.62 37.57 14.85
N PRO A 736 -67.85 37.31 14.37
CA PRO A 736 -68.20 36.05 13.71
C PRO A 736 -67.41 35.79 12.43
N VAL A 737 -67.08 36.85 11.68
CA VAL A 737 -66.34 36.77 10.42
C VAL A 737 -64.89 36.32 10.70
N SER A 738 -64.25 36.96 11.67
CA SER A 738 -62.89 36.65 12.10
C SER A 738 -62.76 35.23 12.64
N VAL A 739 -63.72 34.78 13.46
CA VAL A 739 -63.71 33.41 14.01
C VAL A 739 -64.01 32.37 12.93
N ALA A 740 -64.91 32.67 11.98
CA ALA A 740 -65.21 31.76 10.87
C ALA A 740 -63.98 31.48 10.02
N ALA A 741 -63.23 32.54 9.67
CA ALA A 741 -61.98 32.43 8.93
C ALA A 741 -60.91 31.66 9.72
N ALA A 742 -60.72 31.97 11.00
CA ALA A 742 -59.69 31.35 11.83
C ALA A 742 -60.00 29.88 12.21
N ALA A 743 -61.28 29.53 12.43
CA ALA A 743 -61.70 28.20 12.87
C ALA A 743 -62.06 27.26 11.70
N GLY A 744 -62.26 27.79 10.48
CA GLY A 744 -62.76 27.01 9.34
C GLY A 744 -64.16 26.44 9.61
N ILE A 745 -65.02 27.28 10.20
CA ILE A 745 -66.44 27.00 10.49
C ILE A 745 -67.25 28.07 9.76
N PRO A 746 -68.34 27.72 9.04
CA PRO A 746 -69.15 28.72 8.34
C PRO A 746 -69.63 29.83 9.29
N GLU A 747 -69.55 31.09 8.85
CA GLU A 747 -69.93 32.27 9.64
C GLU A 747 -71.33 32.16 10.24
N GLN A 748 -72.29 31.66 9.44
CA GLN A 748 -73.66 31.47 9.91
C GLN A 748 -73.73 30.53 11.13
N LYS A 749 -72.92 29.47 11.17
CA LYS A 749 -72.86 28.57 12.33
C LYS A 749 -72.26 29.25 13.55
N ILE A 750 -71.25 30.11 13.39
CA ILE A 750 -70.69 30.89 14.49
C ILE A 750 -71.75 31.81 15.08
N ARG A 751 -72.51 32.52 14.23
CA ARG A 751 -73.63 33.38 14.65
C ARG A 751 -74.71 32.57 15.37
N ASP A 752 -75.01 31.36 14.92
CA ASP A 752 -76.00 30.49 15.56
C ASP A 752 -75.53 30.02 16.95
N TYR A 753 -74.25 29.64 17.09
CA TYR A 753 -73.66 29.30 18.40
C TYR A 753 -73.68 30.47 19.37
N GLN A 754 -73.36 31.68 18.92
CA GLN A 754 -73.47 32.90 19.72
C GLN A 754 -74.90 33.21 20.14
N LYS A 755 -75.90 33.01 19.26
CA LYS A 755 -77.32 33.17 19.62
C LYS A 755 -77.75 32.18 20.70
N VAL A 756 -77.32 30.92 20.61
CA VAL A 756 -77.62 29.89 21.63
C VAL A 756 -76.99 30.24 22.98
N LEU A 757 -75.72 30.69 22.97
CA LEU A 757 -75.03 31.15 24.17
C LEU A 757 -75.69 32.40 24.78
N LYS A 758 -76.11 33.36 23.95
CA LYS A 758 -76.76 34.60 24.40
C LYS A 758 -78.10 34.29 25.06
N ARG A 759 -78.93 33.45 24.44
CA ARG A 759 -80.20 32.98 25.03
C ARG A 759 -80.00 32.25 26.37
N LYS A 760 -79.00 31.37 26.48
CA LYS A 760 -78.67 30.70 27.74
C LYS A 760 -78.24 31.68 28.84
N LYS A 761 -77.46 32.71 28.48
CA LYS A 761 -77.00 33.75 29.40
C LYS A 761 -78.15 34.66 29.86
N ASP A 762 -79.02 35.04 28.94
CA ASP A 762 -80.22 35.85 29.24
C ASP A 762 -81.23 35.07 30.12
N THR A 763 -81.37 33.76 29.94
CA THR A 763 -82.25 32.91 30.76
C THR A 763 -81.69 32.67 32.17
N ALA A 764 -80.36 32.58 32.31
CA ALA A 764 -79.70 32.47 33.60
C ALA A 764 -79.74 33.77 34.42
N ILE A 765 -79.81 34.93 33.77
CA ILE A 765 -79.97 36.25 34.42
C ILE A 765 -81.42 36.47 34.90
N ILE A 766 -82.41 35.82 34.29
CA ILE A 766 -83.83 35.88 34.72
C ILE A 766 -84.11 34.91 35.90
N GLN A 767 -83.27 33.88 36.10
CA GLN A 767 -83.40 32.88 37.16
C GLN A 767 -82.56 33.17 38.43
N LEU A 768 -81.69 34.17 38.38
CA LEU A 768 -80.92 34.73 39.50
C LEU A 768 -81.57 36.03 39.96
#